data_AF-A0A843FNC1-F1
#
_entry.id   AF-A0A843FNC1-F1
#
_cell.length_a   1.000
_cell.length_b   1.000
_cell.length_c   1.000
_cell.angle_alpha   90.00
_cell.angle_beta   90.00
_cell.angle_gamma   90.00
#
_symmetry.space_group_name_H-M   'P 1'
#
loop_
_entity.id
_entity.type
_entity.pdbx_description
1 polymer ?
#
loop_
_entity_poly.entity_id
_entity_poly.type
_entity_poly.pdbx_seq_one_letter_code
_entity_poly.pdbx_strand_id
1 'polypeptide(L)'
;IAADWKDGGNAGIAPDVTLLVIKAECNDLGQFARTSDLVFGLYYAIEQGADVVNMSFGSSGDAFSDALALAYDSDIICVAAAGNDSTSVMTYPAASPLAIGVGALDEGWSLAWYSNYGENVDIVAPGTALTTAIGGGYKSSMGTSIAAPMVSGLIALYLSDPSNTYATFDEVEELLYASSYDLGDLGPDWHYGYGAVDASAFLVEERGTITFDMMCDEVYDIEQLFICGHTLQNIPEPERLYSVFDGWYYDEHCTEEFQYFTDVFTSDITLYAHWVNEDDGLPYTYVILDDGTVEIRSYTGHRKFITIPDYIDGRVVSSIGEFAFSGESKLRQINLPVGLEKIKESAFSGCSNLMSITIPDGVTVIGVRAFEDNIRLSNVNLGLDSKLQTIGDHAFHNCQKLTGFDVNESVTSIGAGAFLGCIGLMSIDVVESNLHYSSVDGVLYNESKDTLIVYPAGRTAEFSIPEYVDIVGDYAFAYSKIKDVRFTNVSILGNSSFMHSQLRSVDILDTITYVGRDAFSGCTYLSSATIGSGISKISDDMFSLTGLRSIQIPNTILSIGLGAFSMCLSLEEISFESNSSLIEIGSSAFSFNISLESVELPSSVEVIGAYAFSNCLSLNFVSFDTNSVLSVIGPSSFEYVPIRNLSFPDSVSTIGEY
;
A
#
# COMPACT_ATOMS: atom_id res chain seq x y z
N ILE A 1 21.98 -14.04 28.79
CA ILE A 1 21.41 -13.03 27.87
C ILE A 1 22.08 -11.69 28.19
N ALA A 2 22.30 -10.82 27.20
CA ALA A 2 23.08 -9.58 27.20
C ALA A 2 24.54 -9.69 26.67
N ALA A 3 24.68 -9.88 25.36
CA ALA A 3 25.77 -9.32 24.54
C ALA A 3 25.52 -9.74 23.08
N ASP A 4 25.02 -8.79 22.28
CA ASP A 4 25.00 -8.71 20.79
C ASP A 4 23.66 -8.26 20.19
N TRP A 5 22.96 -7.35 20.86
CA TRP A 5 21.99 -6.49 20.18
C TRP A 5 22.67 -5.17 19.85
N LYS A 6 22.99 -4.98 18.56
CA LYS A 6 23.71 -3.78 18.09
C LYS A 6 22.85 -2.51 18.09
N ASP A 7 21.55 -2.62 18.33
CA ASP A 7 20.59 -1.50 18.21
C ASP A 7 19.79 -1.21 19.50
N GLY A 8 20.32 -1.55 20.68
CA GLY A 8 19.85 -0.93 21.93
C GLY A 8 18.50 -1.38 22.49
N GLY A 9 18.10 -2.64 22.33
CA GLY A 9 16.97 -3.17 23.11
C GLY A 9 17.36 -3.43 24.58
N ASN A 10 16.50 -3.04 25.51
CA ASN A 10 16.66 -3.32 26.93
C ASN A 10 16.30 -4.79 27.20
N ALA A 11 17.25 -5.57 27.71
CA ALA A 11 16.94 -6.89 28.27
C ALA A 11 16.23 -6.70 29.62
N GLY A 12 14.92 -6.93 29.66
CA GLY A 12 14.14 -6.98 30.89
C GLY A 12 14.28 -8.34 31.59
N ILE A 13 14.23 -8.34 32.93
CA ILE A 13 14.09 -9.55 33.75
C ILE A 13 12.77 -9.39 34.49
N ALA A 14 11.93 -10.43 34.49
CA ALA A 14 10.69 -10.50 35.26
C ALA A 14 10.93 -11.41 36.48
N PRO A 15 11.52 -10.90 37.58
CA PRO A 15 11.99 -11.71 38.70
C PRO A 15 10.86 -12.33 39.54
N ASP A 16 9.64 -11.79 39.45
CA ASP A 16 8.51 -12.10 40.32
C ASP A 16 7.28 -12.63 39.55
N VAL A 17 7.46 -13.02 38.28
CA VAL A 17 6.40 -13.59 37.43
C VAL A 17 6.80 -14.99 36.97
N THR A 18 5.89 -15.94 37.16
CA THR A 18 6.05 -17.33 36.76
C THR A 18 5.42 -17.55 35.39
N LEU A 19 6.25 -17.41 34.34
CA LEU A 19 5.90 -17.80 32.98
C LEU A 19 6.22 -19.29 32.76
N LEU A 20 5.19 -20.10 32.52
CA LEU A 20 5.37 -21.51 32.15
C LEU A 20 5.16 -21.73 30.65
N VAL A 21 6.09 -22.48 30.05
CA VAL A 21 5.98 -22.91 28.66
C VAL A 21 5.60 -24.39 28.64
N ILE A 22 4.42 -24.70 28.10
CA ILE A 22 4.00 -26.09 27.94
C ILE A 22 4.67 -26.64 26.67
N LYS A 23 5.60 -27.60 26.85
CA LYS A 23 6.28 -28.28 25.74
C LYS A 23 5.65 -29.64 25.49
N ALA A 24 5.15 -29.84 24.27
CA ALA A 24 4.62 -31.12 23.83
C ALA A 24 5.70 -32.03 23.22
N GLU A 25 5.62 -33.34 23.46
CA GLU A 25 6.38 -34.32 22.68
C GLU A 25 5.63 -34.65 21.38
N CYS A 26 6.29 -34.42 20.24
CA CYS A 26 5.81 -34.84 18.93
C CYS A 26 6.57 -36.07 18.45
N ASN A 27 5.91 -36.93 17.67
CA ASN A 27 6.59 -38.00 16.95
C ASN A 27 7.40 -37.45 15.76
N ASP A 28 8.15 -38.31 15.07
CA ASP A 28 9.00 -37.94 13.92
C ASP A 28 8.24 -37.32 12.73
N LEU A 29 6.90 -37.40 12.74
CA LEU A 29 6.00 -36.81 11.74
C LEU A 29 5.36 -35.51 12.22
N GLY A 30 5.81 -34.96 13.36
CA GLY A 30 5.27 -33.73 13.96
C GLY A 30 3.91 -33.91 14.66
N GLN A 31 3.41 -35.14 14.77
CA GLN A 31 2.10 -35.40 15.38
C GLN A 31 2.23 -35.48 16.90
N PHE A 32 1.35 -34.77 17.61
CA PHE A 32 1.27 -34.83 19.06
C PHE A 32 0.90 -36.24 19.54
N ALA A 33 1.69 -36.77 20.49
CA ALA A 33 1.52 -38.16 20.92
C ALA A 33 0.21 -38.39 21.69
N ARG A 34 -0.23 -37.42 22.51
CA ARG A 34 -1.43 -37.50 23.38
C ARG A 34 -1.96 -36.10 23.74
N THR A 35 -3.17 -35.76 23.30
CA THR A 35 -3.84 -34.50 23.68
C THR A 35 -3.99 -34.31 25.20
N SER A 36 -4.18 -35.41 25.95
CA SER A 36 -4.27 -35.37 27.42
C SER A 36 -3.05 -34.76 28.10
N ASP A 37 -1.85 -34.93 27.52
CA ASP A 37 -0.61 -34.46 28.12
C ASP A 37 -0.50 -32.93 28.07
N LEU A 38 -1.17 -32.31 27.09
CA LEU A 38 -1.28 -30.86 26.95
C LEU A 38 -2.22 -30.26 28.01
N VAL A 39 -3.36 -30.91 28.24
CA VAL A 39 -4.34 -30.55 29.29
C VAL A 39 -3.73 -30.71 30.69
N PHE A 40 -2.96 -31.78 30.92
CA PHE A 40 -2.20 -31.94 32.17
C PHE A 40 -1.17 -30.83 32.38
N GLY A 41 -0.59 -30.28 31.30
CA GLY A 41 0.29 -29.12 31.39
C GLY A 41 -0.39 -27.89 31.98
N LEU A 42 -1.65 -27.62 31.60
CA LEU A 42 -2.45 -26.53 32.16
C LEU A 42 -2.78 -26.77 33.64
N TYR A 43 -3.23 -27.98 34.00
CA TYR A 43 -3.47 -28.31 35.41
C TYR A 43 -2.21 -28.20 36.26
N TYR A 44 -1.06 -28.62 35.71
CA TYR A 44 0.22 -28.45 36.39
C TYR A 44 0.56 -26.96 36.57
N ALA A 45 0.31 -26.11 35.57
CA ALA A 45 0.54 -24.67 35.68
C ALA A 45 -0.31 -24.05 36.80
N ILE A 46 -1.58 -24.45 36.91
CA ILE A 46 -2.47 -24.07 38.01
C ILE A 46 -1.90 -24.53 39.35
N GLU A 47 -1.46 -25.78 39.47
CA GLU A 47 -0.86 -26.30 40.70
C GLU A 47 0.43 -25.58 41.10
N GLN A 48 1.20 -25.07 40.13
CA GLN A 48 2.41 -24.29 40.39
C GLN A 48 2.14 -22.80 40.67
N GLY A 49 0.89 -22.33 40.52
CA GLY A 49 0.55 -20.92 40.63
C GLY A 49 1.27 -20.08 39.57
N ALA A 50 1.25 -20.53 38.32
CA ALA A 50 1.79 -19.75 37.20
C ALA A 50 0.92 -18.51 36.93
N ASP A 51 1.56 -17.42 36.55
CA ASP A 51 0.86 -16.17 36.20
C ASP A 51 0.55 -16.12 34.70
N VAL A 52 1.48 -16.65 33.88
CA VAL A 52 1.35 -16.66 32.42
C VAL A 52 1.69 -18.05 31.88
N VAL A 53 0.90 -18.55 30.94
CA VAL A 53 1.13 -19.83 30.27
C VAL A 53 1.22 -19.63 28.77
N ASN A 54 2.39 -19.94 28.20
CA ASN A 54 2.57 -19.98 26.75
C ASN A 54 2.23 -21.36 26.19
N MET A 55 1.35 -21.38 25.21
CA MET A 55 0.90 -22.55 24.47
C MET A 55 1.19 -22.37 22.97
N SER A 56 1.67 -23.42 22.31
CA SER A 56 2.01 -23.34 20.89
C SER A 56 1.62 -24.62 20.13
N PHE A 57 0.49 -25.21 20.52
CA PHE A 57 0.00 -26.51 20.05
C PHE A 57 -1.51 -26.49 19.83
N GLY A 58 -2.00 -27.45 19.03
CA GLY A 58 -3.42 -27.71 18.79
C GLY A 58 -3.76 -29.18 18.99
N SER A 59 -5.04 -29.53 18.88
CA SER A 59 -5.52 -30.92 19.01
C SER A 59 -6.58 -31.26 17.96
N SER A 60 -7.10 -32.50 17.99
CA SER A 60 -8.11 -33.00 17.04
C SER A 60 -9.56 -32.92 17.56
N GLY A 61 -9.79 -32.35 18.75
CA GLY A 61 -11.10 -32.21 19.39
C GLY A 61 -11.05 -31.13 20.47
N ASP A 62 -12.19 -30.68 21.01
CA ASP A 62 -12.15 -29.74 22.14
C ASP A 62 -11.76 -30.48 23.42
N ALA A 63 -10.49 -30.38 23.77
CA ALA A 63 -9.93 -30.94 25.01
C ALA A 63 -9.52 -29.85 26.02
N PHE A 64 -9.60 -28.58 25.63
CA PHE A 64 -8.98 -27.49 26.37
C PHE A 64 -9.98 -26.59 27.08
N SER A 65 -11.24 -26.49 26.62
CA SER A 65 -12.22 -25.54 27.15
C SER A 65 -12.34 -25.59 28.68
N ASP A 66 -12.49 -26.79 29.27
CA ASP A 66 -12.61 -26.93 30.74
C ASP A 66 -11.33 -26.53 31.49
N ALA A 67 -10.16 -26.80 30.91
CA ALA A 67 -8.88 -26.48 31.53
C ALA A 67 -8.52 -25.00 31.39
N LEU A 68 -8.87 -24.38 30.26
CA LEU A 68 -8.75 -22.93 30.05
C LEU A 68 -9.69 -22.16 30.98
N ALA A 69 -10.96 -22.60 31.11
CA ALA A 69 -11.88 -22.02 32.07
C ALA A 69 -11.34 -22.09 33.50
N LEU A 70 -10.77 -23.23 33.90
CA LEU A 70 -10.18 -23.35 35.23
C LEU A 70 -8.91 -22.49 35.40
N ALA A 71 -8.08 -22.36 34.36
CA ALA A 71 -6.91 -21.49 34.38
C ALA A 71 -7.31 -20.01 34.52
N TYR A 72 -8.30 -19.57 33.74
CA TYR A 72 -8.90 -18.24 33.83
C TYR A 72 -9.49 -17.99 35.23
N ASP A 73 -10.29 -18.92 35.77
CA ASP A 73 -10.83 -18.85 37.14
C ASP A 73 -9.75 -18.85 38.23
N SER A 74 -8.52 -19.22 37.87
CA SER A 74 -7.34 -19.22 38.76
C SER A 74 -6.41 -18.02 38.50
N ASP A 75 -6.90 -16.98 37.81
CA ASP A 75 -6.17 -15.75 37.48
C ASP A 75 -4.92 -15.99 36.61
N ILE A 76 -4.92 -17.01 35.75
CA ILE A 76 -3.79 -17.34 34.86
C ILE A 76 -4.03 -16.80 33.46
N ILE A 77 -3.08 -16.01 32.95
CA ILE A 77 -3.14 -15.49 31.57
C ILE A 77 -2.60 -16.54 30.59
N CYS A 78 -3.50 -17.09 29.80
CA CYS A 78 -3.20 -18.07 28.77
C CYS A 78 -2.89 -17.35 27.45
N VAL A 79 -1.74 -17.64 26.84
CA VAL A 79 -1.33 -17.11 25.53
C VAL A 79 -1.10 -18.28 24.59
N ALA A 80 -1.74 -18.28 23.43
CA ALA A 80 -1.75 -19.40 22.51
C ALA A 80 -1.37 -18.99 21.08
N ALA A 81 -0.47 -19.75 20.46
CA ALA A 81 -0.19 -19.58 19.04
C ALA A 81 -1.42 -19.99 18.21
N ALA A 82 -1.78 -19.15 17.25
CA ALA A 82 -2.95 -19.36 16.40
C ALA A 82 -2.89 -20.69 15.63
N GLY A 83 -1.71 -21.19 15.26
CA GLY A 83 -1.52 -22.46 14.54
C GLY A 83 -0.81 -22.26 13.19
N ASN A 84 -0.56 -23.35 12.44
CA ASN A 84 0.12 -23.39 11.13
C ASN A 84 -0.72 -24.11 10.04
N ASP A 85 -1.92 -24.59 10.39
CA ASP A 85 -2.63 -25.61 9.60
C ASP A 85 -3.88 -25.07 8.89
N SER A 86 -4.05 -23.76 8.79
CA SER A 86 -5.11 -23.10 8.00
C SER A 86 -6.55 -23.55 8.33
N THR A 87 -6.86 -23.88 9.59
CA THR A 87 -8.22 -24.24 10.03
C THR A 87 -8.66 -23.50 11.30
N SER A 88 -9.89 -22.98 11.31
CA SER A 88 -10.53 -22.18 12.38
C SER A 88 -11.38 -23.01 13.37
N VAL A 89 -11.00 -24.26 13.65
CA VAL A 89 -11.80 -25.16 14.52
C VAL A 89 -11.43 -24.97 16.01
N MET A 90 -12.41 -25.11 16.93
CA MET A 90 -12.26 -25.08 18.42
C MET A 90 -11.27 -26.09 19.01
N THR A 91 -10.48 -26.76 18.19
CA THR A 91 -9.48 -27.73 18.60
C THR A 91 -8.12 -27.07 18.90
N TYR A 92 -8.02 -25.73 18.77
CA TYR A 92 -6.88 -24.89 19.13
C TYR A 92 -7.18 -24.01 20.35
N PRO A 93 -6.32 -23.93 21.37
CA PRO A 93 -6.50 -23.04 22.52
C PRO A 93 -6.64 -21.56 22.13
N ALA A 94 -5.94 -21.13 21.06
CA ALA A 94 -6.04 -19.76 20.53
C ALA A 94 -7.43 -19.40 20.00
N ALA A 95 -8.30 -20.38 19.76
CA ALA A 95 -9.68 -20.15 19.35
C ALA A 95 -10.63 -19.86 20.52
N SER A 96 -10.12 -19.88 21.76
CA SER A 96 -10.92 -19.65 22.95
C SER A 96 -10.82 -18.19 23.38
N PRO A 97 -11.94 -17.52 23.73
CA PRO A 97 -11.91 -16.17 24.30
C PRO A 97 -11.25 -16.11 25.70
N LEU A 98 -10.86 -17.25 26.26
CA LEU A 98 -10.17 -17.35 27.55
C LEU A 98 -8.64 -17.47 27.36
N ALA A 99 -8.15 -17.28 26.15
CA ALA A 99 -6.73 -17.26 25.83
C ALA A 99 -6.43 -16.20 24.78
N ILE A 100 -5.29 -15.52 24.93
CA ILE A 100 -4.81 -14.54 23.97
C ILE A 100 -4.22 -15.29 22.76
N GLY A 101 -4.94 -15.27 21.64
CA GLY A 101 -4.54 -15.83 20.36
C GLY A 101 -3.48 -14.97 19.66
N VAL A 102 -2.34 -15.55 19.31
CA VAL A 102 -1.22 -14.81 18.73
C VAL A 102 -0.86 -15.32 17.33
N GLY A 103 -0.96 -14.42 16.35
CA GLY A 103 -0.49 -14.60 14.98
C GLY A 103 0.96 -14.16 14.77
N ALA A 104 1.54 -14.53 13.63
CA ALA A 104 2.90 -14.19 13.23
C ALA A 104 2.94 -13.19 12.07
N LEU A 105 3.86 -12.23 12.16
CA LEU A 105 4.29 -11.36 11.07
C LEU A 105 5.43 -11.97 10.27
N ASP A 106 5.37 -11.80 8.94
CA ASP A 106 6.47 -12.11 8.03
C ASP A 106 7.45 -10.92 7.91
N GLU A 107 8.59 -11.11 7.21
CA GLU A 107 9.67 -10.12 7.06
C GLU A 107 9.22 -8.78 6.43
N GLY A 108 8.01 -8.73 5.86
CA GLY A 108 7.39 -7.55 5.27
C GLY A 108 6.32 -6.84 6.13
N TRP A 109 6.21 -7.14 7.43
CA TRP A 109 5.12 -6.63 8.29
C TRP A 109 3.71 -7.02 7.81
N SER A 110 3.61 -8.08 7.01
CA SER A 110 2.35 -8.68 6.60
C SER A 110 2.02 -9.85 7.51
N LEU A 111 0.73 -10.10 7.75
CA LEU A 111 0.26 -11.32 8.41
C LEU A 111 0.77 -12.53 7.62
N ALA A 112 1.48 -13.44 8.29
CA ALA A 112 2.01 -14.62 7.63
C ALA A 112 0.87 -15.57 7.20
N TRP A 113 0.95 -16.17 6.01
CA TRP A 113 -0.08 -17.07 5.45
C TRP A 113 -0.35 -18.33 6.29
N TYR A 114 0.63 -18.72 7.12
CA TYR A 114 0.50 -19.82 8.08
C TYR A 114 -0.10 -19.39 9.41
N SER A 115 -0.21 -18.09 9.69
CA SER A 115 -1.12 -17.58 10.71
C SER A 115 -2.52 -17.86 10.19
N ASN A 116 -3.15 -18.89 10.74
CA ASN A 116 -4.39 -19.45 10.24
C ASN A 116 -5.50 -18.41 10.12
N TYR A 117 -6.14 -18.44 8.95
CA TYR A 117 -7.44 -17.84 8.64
C TYR A 117 -8.52 -18.37 9.60
N GLY A 118 -9.00 -17.51 10.49
CA GLY A 118 -10.12 -17.76 11.40
C GLY A 118 -10.36 -16.56 12.33
N GLU A 119 -11.58 -16.46 12.87
CA GLU A 119 -12.12 -15.38 13.73
C GLU A 119 -11.36 -15.12 15.05
N ASN A 120 -10.21 -15.77 15.33
CA ASN A 120 -9.67 -15.88 16.70
C ASN A 120 -8.15 -15.67 16.80
N VAL A 121 -7.62 -14.61 16.19
CA VAL A 121 -6.33 -14.06 16.61
C VAL A 121 -6.69 -12.79 17.37
N ASP A 122 -6.00 -12.49 18.46
CA ASP A 122 -6.26 -11.26 19.22
C ASP A 122 -5.20 -10.23 18.87
N ILE A 123 -3.93 -10.65 18.72
CA ILE A 123 -2.82 -9.77 18.31
C ILE A 123 -1.80 -10.48 17.42
N VAL A 124 -0.99 -9.72 16.68
CA VAL A 124 0.15 -10.27 15.93
C VAL A 124 1.49 -9.76 16.46
N ALA A 125 2.49 -10.65 16.42
CA ALA A 125 3.86 -10.35 16.81
C ALA A 125 4.86 -10.89 15.78
N PRO A 126 6.13 -10.43 15.78
CA PRO A 126 7.13 -10.93 14.85
C PRO A 126 7.24 -12.45 14.84
N GLY A 127 7.00 -13.07 13.69
CA GLY A 127 7.11 -14.53 13.54
C GLY A 127 8.55 -15.02 13.42
N THR A 128 9.48 -14.13 13.10
CA THR A 128 10.89 -14.46 12.83
C THR A 128 11.78 -14.04 13.99
N ALA A 129 12.46 -15.00 14.61
CA ALA A 129 13.43 -14.74 15.68
C ALA A 129 14.67 -15.65 15.61
N LEU A 130 15.77 -15.20 16.20
CA LEU A 130 16.98 -16.01 16.37
C LEU A 130 16.80 -16.99 17.53
N THR A 131 16.76 -18.28 17.21
CA THR A 131 16.68 -19.37 18.21
C THR A 131 17.99 -20.14 18.29
N THR A 132 18.30 -20.69 19.47
CA THR A 132 19.45 -21.59 19.64
C THR A 132 19.19 -22.93 18.95
N ALA A 133 19.99 -23.24 17.93
CA ALA A 133 20.07 -24.56 17.35
C ALA A 133 20.55 -25.59 18.38
N ILE A 134 19.98 -26.80 18.29
CA ILE A 134 20.50 -27.97 18.99
C ILE A 134 21.97 -28.14 18.58
N GLY A 135 22.89 -27.99 19.55
CA GLY A 135 24.33 -28.02 19.31
C GLY A 135 25.08 -26.69 19.49
N GLY A 136 24.42 -25.59 19.88
CA GLY A 136 25.09 -24.41 20.45
C GLY A 136 25.41 -23.27 19.48
N GLY A 137 24.58 -23.04 18.46
CA GLY A 137 24.62 -21.82 17.62
C GLY A 137 23.23 -21.20 17.50
N TYR A 138 23.09 -20.00 16.93
CA TYR A 138 21.79 -19.41 16.63
C TYR A 138 21.38 -19.68 15.18
N LYS A 139 20.10 -19.92 14.93
CA LYS A 139 19.46 -20.01 13.61
C LYS A 139 18.20 -19.16 13.61
N SER A 140 17.89 -18.57 12.45
CA SER A 140 16.57 -17.98 12.25
C SER A 140 15.50 -19.08 12.25
N SER A 141 14.40 -18.83 12.95
CA SER A 141 13.18 -19.65 12.91
C SER A 141 11.99 -18.74 12.69
N MET A 142 11.00 -19.24 11.96
CA MET A 142 9.77 -18.52 11.60
C MET A 142 8.53 -19.32 12.04
N GLY A 143 7.39 -18.65 12.23
CA GLY A 143 6.11 -19.29 12.56
C GLY A 143 5.33 -18.64 13.70
N THR A 144 4.02 -18.90 13.78
CA THR A 144 3.15 -18.50 14.92
C THR A 144 3.62 -19.06 16.25
N SER A 145 4.24 -20.25 16.25
CA SER A 145 4.86 -20.84 17.44
C SER A 145 6.02 -20.02 18.03
N ILE A 146 6.56 -19.06 17.28
CA ILE A 146 7.61 -18.14 17.76
C ILE A 146 7.02 -16.80 18.21
N ALA A 147 5.86 -16.40 17.67
CA ALA A 147 5.19 -15.16 18.04
C ALA A 147 4.54 -15.21 19.44
N ALA A 148 3.83 -16.30 19.78
CA ALA A 148 3.17 -16.44 21.10
C ALA A 148 4.13 -16.33 22.30
N PRO A 149 5.35 -16.92 22.27
CA PRO A 149 6.32 -16.71 23.33
C PRO A 149 6.76 -15.25 23.50
N MET A 150 6.78 -14.46 22.43
CA MET A 150 7.16 -13.03 22.49
C MET A 150 6.10 -12.22 23.24
N VAL A 151 4.82 -12.43 22.90
CA VAL A 151 3.68 -11.84 23.63
C VAL A 151 3.67 -12.29 25.09
N SER A 152 3.85 -13.59 25.35
CA SER A 152 3.90 -14.12 26.72
C SER A 152 5.02 -13.47 27.55
N GLY A 153 6.18 -13.23 26.92
CA GLY A 153 7.28 -12.51 27.55
C GLY A 153 6.96 -11.03 27.81
N LEU A 154 6.25 -10.37 26.90
CA LEU A 154 5.79 -8.99 27.06
C LEU A 154 4.82 -8.87 28.25
N ILE A 155 3.83 -9.76 28.35
CA ILE A 155 2.89 -9.81 29.47
C ILE A 155 3.63 -10.07 30.79
N ALA A 156 4.57 -11.03 30.80
CA ALA A 156 5.35 -11.32 31.99
C ALA A 156 6.20 -10.13 32.46
N LEU A 157 6.74 -9.34 31.51
CA LEU A 157 7.43 -8.10 31.85
C LEU A 157 6.48 -7.06 32.45
N TYR A 158 5.28 -6.91 31.88
CA TYR A 158 4.26 -6.00 32.40
C TYR A 158 3.84 -6.34 33.83
N LEU A 159 3.51 -7.61 34.10
CA LEU A 159 3.12 -8.07 35.43
C LEU A 159 4.27 -7.99 36.46
N SER A 160 5.52 -7.96 36.00
CA SER A 160 6.69 -7.84 36.90
C SER A 160 6.87 -6.42 37.47
N ASP A 161 6.16 -5.42 36.92
CA ASP A 161 6.10 -4.10 37.52
C ASP A 161 5.24 -4.14 38.79
N PRO A 162 5.75 -3.69 39.97
CA PRO A 162 5.00 -3.64 41.21
C PRO A 162 3.66 -2.90 41.14
N SER A 163 3.51 -1.97 40.21
CA SER A 163 2.26 -1.23 39.98
C SER A 163 1.20 -2.04 39.21
N ASN A 164 1.62 -3.09 38.51
CA ASN A 164 0.79 -3.91 37.62
C ASN A 164 0.72 -5.39 38.05
N THR A 165 1.34 -5.76 39.18
CA THR A 165 1.46 -7.16 39.65
C THR A 165 0.14 -7.89 39.89
N TYR A 166 -0.99 -7.16 39.90
CA TYR A 166 -2.32 -7.73 40.12
C TYR A 166 -3.27 -7.46 38.94
N ALA A 167 -2.73 -7.13 37.77
CA ALA A 167 -3.56 -6.90 36.59
C ALA A 167 -4.29 -8.20 36.20
N THR A 168 -5.59 -8.09 35.91
CA THR A 168 -6.42 -9.24 35.49
C THR A 168 -6.16 -9.61 34.04
N PHE A 169 -6.68 -10.77 33.61
CA PHE A 169 -6.70 -11.15 32.19
C PHE A 169 -7.34 -10.04 31.34
N ASP A 170 -8.56 -9.61 31.71
CA ASP A 170 -9.33 -8.61 30.96
C ASP A 170 -8.57 -7.27 30.85
N GLU A 171 -7.90 -6.81 31.92
CA GLU A 171 -7.10 -5.58 31.90
C GLU A 171 -5.88 -5.70 30.96
N VAL A 172 -5.18 -6.84 30.99
CA VAL A 172 -4.05 -7.09 30.10
C VAL A 172 -4.50 -7.18 28.64
N GLU A 173 -5.65 -7.82 28.40
CA GLU A 173 -6.24 -7.95 27.07
C GLU A 173 -6.58 -6.57 26.50
N GLU A 174 -7.29 -5.73 27.26
CA GLU A 174 -7.64 -4.36 26.85
C GLU A 174 -6.40 -3.52 26.55
N LEU A 175 -5.34 -3.67 27.35
CA LEU A 175 -4.07 -2.97 27.12
C LEU A 175 -3.33 -3.44 25.87
N LEU A 176 -3.35 -4.74 25.59
CA LEU A 176 -2.76 -5.28 24.37
C LEU A 176 -3.49 -4.72 23.14
N TYR A 177 -4.82 -4.67 23.18
CA TYR A 177 -5.62 -4.03 22.13
C TYR A 177 -5.28 -2.55 21.98
N ALA A 178 -5.22 -1.79 23.09
CA ALA A 178 -4.88 -0.37 23.08
C ALA A 178 -3.46 -0.08 22.54
N SER A 179 -2.54 -1.03 22.72
CA SER A 179 -1.14 -0.93 22.26
C SER A 179 -0.89 -1.49 20.85
N SER A 180 -1.92 -1.99 20.18
CA SER A 180 -1.78 -2.59 18.85
C SER A 180 -1.77 -1.51 17.75
N TYR A 181 -1.08 -1.79 16.64
CA TYR A 181 -1.10 -1.00 15.42
C TYR A 181 -1.82 -1.77 14.31
N ASP A 182 -2.92 -1.23 13.79
CA ASP A 182 -3.63 -1.84 12.66
C ASP A 182 -2.73 -1.92 11.42
N LEU A 183 -2.43 -3.15 11.00
CA LEU A 183 -1.66 -3.43 9.79
C LEU A 183 -2.54 -3.49 8.54
N GLY A 184 -3.86 -3.49 8.68
CA GLY A 184 -4.86 -3.46 7.63
C GLY A 184 -6.17 -4.16 8.01
N ASP A 185 -7.26 -3.43 7.71
CA ASP A 185 -8.72 -3.66 7.75
C ASP A 185 -9.45 -3.20 9.02
N LEU A 186 -10.49 -2.38 8.82
CA LEU A 186 -11.41 -1.87 9.84
C LEU A 186 -12.86 -2.26 9.50
N GLY A 187 -13.41 -3.19 10.25
CA GLY A 187 -14.80 -3.59 10.20
C GLY A 187 -15.08 -4.59 11.31
N PRO A 188 -16.30 -5.15 11.44
CA PRO A 188 -16.49 -6.34 12.24
C PRO A 188 -15.55 -7.41 11.66
N ASP A 189 -14.46 -7.69 12.37
CA ASP A 189 -13.44 -8.65 11.96
C ASP A 189 -14.06 -10.04 11.98
N TRP A 190 -14.69 -10.40 10.86
CA TRP A 190 -15.01 -11.80 10.63
C TRP A 190 -13.76 -12.59 10.28
N HIS A 191 -12.66 -11.95 9.83
CA HIS A 191 -11.37 -12.60 9.59
C HIS A 191 -10.22 -11.65 9.92
N TYR A 192 -9.19 -12.18 10.60
CA TYR A 192 -7.93 -11.57 11.05
C TYR A 192 -7.97 -10.92 12.44
N GLY A 193 -7.06 -11.38 13.28
CA GLY A 193 -6.87 -10.83 14.61
C GLY A 193 -6.05 -9.57 14.65
N TYR A 194 -6.30 -8.78 15.69
CA TYR A 194 -5.87 -7.39 15.73
C TYR A 194 -4.35 -7.21 15.63
N GLY A 195 -3.97 -5.95 15.37
CA GLY A 195 -2.72 -5.53 14.76
C GLY A 195 -1.39 -5.87 15.46
N ALA A 196 -0.31 -5.29 14.95
CA ALA A 196 1.02 -5.49 15.52
C ALA A 196 1.10 -4.87 16.91
N VAL A 197 1.41 -5.66 17.92
CA VAL A 197 1.59 -5.13 19.28
C VAL A 197 2.83 -4.24 19.35
N ASP A 198 2.66 -2.98 19.74
CA ASP A 198 3.77 -2.09 20.10
C ASP A 198 4.18 -2.38 21.55
N ALA A 199 5.24 -3.17 21.68
CA ALA A 199 5.81 -3.52 22.98
C ALA A 199 6.24 -2.31 23.82
N SER A 200 6.56 -1.17 23.20
CA SER A 200 6.92 0.06 23.94
C SER A 200 5.67 0.72 24.50
N ALA A 201 4.65 0.92 23.66
CA ALA A 201 3.37 1.48 24.08
C ALA A 201 2.75 0.68 25.25
N PHE A 202 2.83 -0.65 25.17
CA PHE A 202 2.34 -1.54 26.22
C PHE A 202 3.04 -1.35 27.57
N LEU A 203 4.36 -1.12 27.58
CA LEU A 203 5.19 -1.11 28.79
C LEU A 203 5.43 0.27 29.41
N VAL A 204 5.52 1.34 28.62
CA VAL A 204 6.14 2.60 29.09
C VAL A 204 5.30 3.87 28.91
N GLU A 205 4.14 3.80 28.25
CA GLU A 205 3.37 5.00 27.90
C GLU A 205 2.23 5.33 28.87
N GLU A 206 1.88 6.62 28.90
CA GLU A 206 0.75 7.14 29.67
C GLU A 206 -0.57 6.70 29.02
N ARG A 207 -1.59 6.45 29.83
CA ARG A 207 -2.87 5.88 29.41
C ARG A 207 -4.00 6.85 29.74
N GLY A 208 -5.07 6.81 28.97
CA GLY A 208 -6.30 7.52 29.28
C GLY A 208 -7.54 6.68 28.96
N THR A 209 -8.71 7.20 29.32
CA THR A 209 -10.00 6.58 29.03
C THR A 209 -10.77 7.41 28.00
N ILE A 210 -11.36 6.74 27.01
CA ILE A 210 -12.37 7.31 26.14
C ILE A 210 -13.76 6.84 26.57
N THR A 211 -14.69 7.76 26.74
CA THR A 211 -16.12 7.48 26.94
C THR A 211 -16.86 7.70 25.63
N PHE A 212 -17.53 6.68 25.13
CA PHE A 212 -18.41 6.72 23.97
C PHE A 212 -19.85 6.97 24.42
N ASP A 213 -20.27 8.24 24.44
CA ASP A 213 -21.62 8.66 24.78
C ASP A 213 -22.57 8.39 23.60
N MET A 214 -23.49 7.44 23.76
CA MET A 214 -24.39 6.97 22.71
C MET A 214 -25.47 7.99 22.36
N MET A 215 -25.63 9.06 23.14
CA MET A 215 -26.61 10.13 22.92
C MET A 215 -28.05 9.60 22.74
N CYS A 216 -28.35 8.43 23.30
CA CYS A 216 -29.67 7.78 23.27
C CYS A 216 -29.85 6.85 24.47
N ASP A 217 -31.09 6.44 24.75
CA ASP A 217 -31.44 5.50 25.81
C ASP A 217 -31.57 4.04 25.33
N GLU A 218 -31.38 3.80 24.03
CA GLU A 218 -31.50 2.48 23.38
C GLU A 218 -30.18 1.69 23.41
N VAL A 219 -29.05 2.39 23.41
CA VAL A 219 -27.69 1.82 23.43
C VAL A 219 -26.93 2.42 24.61
N TYR A 220 -26.23 1.59 25.36
CA TYR A 220 -25.47 2.03 26.53
C TYR A 220 -24.10 2.60 26.14
N ASP A 221 -23.67 3.63 26.87
CA ASP A 221 -22.32 4.18 26.76
C ASP A 221 -21.26 3.12 27.03
N ILE A 222 -20.14 3.24 26.33
CA ILE A 222 -19.00 2.31 26.43
C ILE A 222 -17.77 3.11 26.86
N GLU A 223 -16.94 2.55 27.71
CA GLU A 223 -15.61 3.10 28.02
C GLU A 223 -14.54 2.17 27.46
N GLN A 224 -13.42 2.75 27.03
CA GLN A 224 -12.27 2.01 26.52
C GLN A 224 -10.97 2.72 26.90
N LEU A 225 -9.92 1.96 27.17
CA LEU A 225 -8.57 2.46 27.40
C LEU A 225 -7.84 2.75 26.07
N PHE A 226 -7.04 3.82 26.05
CA PHE A 226 -6.13 4.12 24.95
C PHE A 226 -4.72 4.50 25.46
N ILE A 227 -3.72 4.41 24.58
CA ILE A 227 -2.35 4.87 24.85
C ILE A 227 -2.16 6.30 24.34
N CYS A 228 -1.70 7.20 25.22
CA CYS A 228 -1.52 8.60 24.90
C CYS A 228 -0.56 8.82 23.73
N GLY A 229 -1.01 9.54 22.70
CA GLY A 229 -0.24 9.80 21.49
C GLY A 229 -0.37 8.75 20.39
N HIS A 230 -1.13 7.66 20.62
CA HIS A 230 -1.48 6.66 19.61
C HIS A 230 -2.85 6.92 19.02
N THR A 231 -3.07 6.45 17.78
CA THR A 231 -4.40 6.45 17.16
C THR A 231 -5.25 5.33 17.74
N LEU A 232 -6.56 5.53 17.76
CA LEU A 232 -7.49 4.55 18.32
C LEU A 232 -7.86 3.50 17.28
N GLN A 233 -7.54 2.23 17.57
CA GLN A 233 -7.64 1.15 16.57
C GLN A 233 -9.02 0.52 16.48
N ASN A 234 -9.72 0.38 17.60
CA ASN A 234 -11.06 -0.24 17.62
C ASN A 234 -12.01 0.74 18.28
N ILE A 235 -13.06 1.12 17.54
CA ILE A 235 -14.01 2.14 17.95
C ILE A 235 -15.40 1.56 17.72
N PRO A 236 -16.28 1.58 18.74
CA PRO A 236 -17.61 1.01 18.62
C PRO A 236 -18.39 1.70 17.50
N GLU A 237 -19.08 0.91 16.69
CA GLU A 237 -20.06 1.40 15.70
C GLU A 237 -21.44 0.88 16.08
N PRO A 238 -22.12 1.55 17.01
CA PRO A 238 -23.37 1.05 17.57
C PRO A 238 -24.47 1.01 16.49
N GLU A 239 -25.32 -0.01 16.56
CA GLU A 239 -26.50 -0.11 15.71
C GLU A 239 -27.76 0.30 16.48
N ARG A 240 -28.66 0.99 15.79
CA ARG A 240 -29.97 1.40 16.35
C ARG A 240 -31.08 1.09 15.36
N LEU A 241 -32.26 0.77 15.90
CA LEU A 241 -33.45 0.55 15.07
C LEU A 241 -33.90 1.88 14.44
N TYR A 242 -34.09 1.91 13.11
CA TYR A 242 -34.56 3.07 12.33
C TYR A 242 -33.60 4.28 12.20
N SER A 243 -32.37 4.18 12.69
CA SER A 243 -31.35 5.23 12.55
C SER A 243 -30.01 4.63 12.15
N VAL A 244 -29.18 5.41 11.47
CA VAL A 244 -27.82 5.03 11.09
C VAL A 244 -26.82 5.85 11.88
N PHE A 245 -25.83 5.15 12.43
CA PHE A 245 -24.69 5.76 13.09
C PHE A 245 -23.82 6.47 12.04
N ASP A 246 -23.71 7.80 12.16
CA ASP A 246 -23.00 8.64 11.19
C ASP A 246 -21.56 8.97 11.63
N GLY A 247 -21.26 8.84 12.92
CA GLY A 247 -19.89 8.99 13.42
C GLY A 247 -19.81 9.39 14.89
N TRP A 248 -18.57 9.54 15.35
CA TRP A 248 -18.22 10.03 16.67
C TRP A 248 -17.80 11.49 16.60
N TYR A 249 -18.15 12.28 17.60
CA TYR A 249 -17.91 13.72 17.63
C TYR A 249 -17.35 14.17 18.97
N TYR A 250 -16.57 15.25 18.98
CA TYR A 250 -15.94 15.77 20.19
C TYR A 250 -16.90 16.52 21.12
N ASP A 251 -18.11 16.83 20.65
CA ASP A 251 -19.08 17.60 21.40
C ASP A 251 -20.51 17.08 21.22
N GLU A 252 -21.36 17.31 22.22
CA GLU A 252 -22.76 16.85 22.26
C GLU A 252 -23.64 17.41 21.13
N HIS A 253 -23.22 18.49 20.46
CA HIS A 253 -23.93 19.07 19.32
C HIS A 253 -23.43 18.54 17.97
N CYS A 254 -22.50 17.57 17.99
CA CYS A 254 -21.93 16.93 16.81
C CYS A 254 -21.36 17.92 15.78
N THR A 255 -20.56 18.90 16.25
CA THR A 255 -20.00 19.96 15.39
C THR A 255 -18.59 19.66 14.90
N GLU A 256 -17.82 18.84 15.61
CA GLU A 256 -16.47 18.42 15.25
C GLU A 256 -16.37 16.89 15.22
N GLU A 257 -16.28 16.31 14.01
CA GLU A 257 -16.24 14.86 13.80
C GLU A 257 -14.84 14.29 14.10
N PHE A 258 -14.80 13.23 14.89
CA PHE A 258 -13.60 12.46 15.16
C PHE A 258 -13.07 11.73 13.91
N GLN A 259 -11.77 11.86 13.65
CA GLN A 259 -11.09 11.28 12.50
C GLN A 259 -10.27 10.04 12.90
N TYR A 260 -10.79 8.85 12.58
CA TYR A 260 -10.32 7.52 12.99
C TYR A 260 -8.79 7.28 12.86
N PHE A 261 -8.09 7.93 11.93
CA PHE A 261 -6.66 7.65 11.65
C PHE A 261 -5.69 8.77 11.96
N THR A 262 -6.20 9.97 12.25
CA THR A 262 -5.35 11.15 12.41
C THR A 262 -5.44 11.71 13.81
N ASP A 263 -6.54 11.44 14.49
CA ASP A 263 -6.77 11.96 15.81
C ASP A 263 -6.06 11.08 16.84
N VAL A 264 -5.31 11.73 17.72
CA VAL A 264 -4.59 11.11 18.83
C VAL A 264 -4.98 11.85 20.11
N PHE A 265 -5.08 11.11 21.20
CA PHE A 265 -5.52 11.67 22.49
C PHE A 265 -4.34 11.73 23.46
N THR A 266 -4.39 12.66 24.41
CA THR A 266 -3.34 12.84 25.43
C THR A 266 -3.90 12.87 26.86
N SER A 267 -5.21 12.69 27.02
CA SER A 267 -5.93 12.69 28.28
C SER A 267 -7.32 12.07 28.07
N ASP A 268 -8.01 11.75 29.16
CA ASP A 268 -9.40 11.27 29.13
C ASP A 268 -10.30 12.16 28.25
N ILE A 269 -11.20 11.53 27.50
CA ILE A 269 -12.07 12.22 26.53
C ILE A 269 -13.43 11.56 26.41
N THR A 270 -14.45 12.33 26.02
CA THR A 270 -15.78 11.81 25.65
C THR A 270 -16.02 12.07 24.17
N LEU A 271 -16.42 11.03 23.43
CA LEU A 271 -16.94 11.16 22.08
C LEU A 271 -18.45 10.90 22.08
N TYR A 272 -19.18 11.68 21.30
CA TYR A 272 -20.64 11.67 21.22
C TYR A 272 -21.11 11.08 19.90
N ALA A 273 -22.05 10.13 19.97
CA ALA A 273 -22.60 9.47 18.79
C ALA A 273 -23.56 10.39 18.04
N HIS A 274 -23.37 10.51 16.72
CA HIS A 274 -24.34 11.14 15.83
C HIS A 274 -25.20 10.09 15.12
N TRP A 275 -26.52 10.30 15.15
CA TRP A 275 -27.50 9.40 14.57
C TRP A 275 -28.33 10.11 13.51
N VAL A 276 -28.43 9.51 12.33
CA VAL A 276 -29.23 10.03 11.21
C VAL A 276 -30.42 9.11 10.96
N ASN A 277 -31.62 9.68 10.93
CA ASN A 277 -32.82 8.94 10.50
C ASN A 277 -32.83 8.87 8.97
N GLU A 278 -32.63 7.68 8.41
CA GLU A 278 -32.69 7.48 6.95
C GLU A 278 -33.98 6.78 6.48
N ASP A 279 -35.00 6.71 7.33
CA ASP A 279 -36.35 6.33 6.93
C ASP A 279 -37.16 7.59 6.58
N ASP A 280 -37.22 7.90 5.27
CA ASP A 280 -38.35 8.56 4.58
C ASP A 280 -38.16 8.68 3.04
N GLY A 281 -37.05 8.22 2.45
CA GLY A 281 -36.87 8.21 0.99
C GLY A 281 -35.64 7.42 0.50
N LEU A 282 -35.58 7.14 -0.81
CA LEU A 282 -34.38 6.60 -1.45
C LEU A 282 -33.26 7.65 -1.33
N PRO A 283 -32.09 7.34 -0.73
CA PRO A 283 -30.98 8.29 -0.53
C PRO A 283 -30.18 8.48 -1.83
N TYR A 284 -30.84 8.38 -2.97
CA TYR A 284 -30.26 8.44 -4.29
C TYR A 284 -31.05 9.40 -5.16
N THR A 285 -30.34 10.27 -5.86
CA THR A 285 -30.92 10.89 -7.06
C THR A 285 -30.74 9.92 -8.23
N TYR A 286 -31.72 9.84 -9.12
CA TYR A 286 -31.68 8.92 -10.26
C TYR A 286 -32.44 9.46 -11.47
N VAL A 287 -32.18 8.88 -12.64
CA VAL A 287 -32.91 9.16 -13.88
C VAL A 287 -33.38 7.86 -14.53
N ILE A 288 -34.49 7.93 -15.26
CA ILE A 288 -34.95 6.83 -16.11
C ILE A 288 -34.33 7.01 -17.50
N LEU A 289 -33.61 6.00 -17.97
CA LEU A 289 -32.97 5.98 -19.29
C LEU A 289 -33.99 5.67 -20.40
N ASP A 290 -33.60 5.88 -21.67
CA ASP A 290 -34.45 5.66 -22.84
C ASP A 290 -34.90 4.19 -23.01
N ASP A 291 -34.12 3.25 -22.48
CA ASP A 291 -34.45 1.81 -22.44
C ASP A 291 -35.40 1.44 -21.28
N GLY A 292 -35.76 2.41 -20.44
CA GLY A 292 -36.67 2.25 -19.32
C GLY A 292 -36.02 1.79 -18.01
N THR A 293 -34.71 1.61 -17.96
CA THR A 293 -33.92 1.29 -16.76
C THR A 293 -33.55 2.54 -15.97
N VAL A 294 -32.92 2.36 -14.80
CA VAL A 294 -32.57 3.45 -13.86
C VAL A 294 -31.06 3.60 -13.74
N GLU A 295 -30.61 4.86 -13.80
CA GLU A 295 -29.24 5.25 -13.49
C GLU A 295 -29.19 6.05 -12.19
N ILE A 296 -28.37 5.61 -11.22
CA ILE A 296 -28.07 6.36 -10.01
C ILE A 296 -27.18 7.56 -10.36
N ARG A 297 -27.56 8.77 -9.97
CA ARG A 297 -26.84 10.02 -10.31
C ARG A 297 -26.07 10.62 -9.16
N SER A 298 -26.54 10.44 -7.94
CA SER A 298 -25.79 10.80 -6.74
C SER A 298 -26.31 10.02 -5.55
N TYR A 299 -25.42 9.71 -4.63
CA TYR A 299 -25.75 9.35 -3.27
C TYR A 299 -25.92 10.62 -2.43
N THR A 300 -26.90 10.63 -1.53
CA THR A 300 -27.15 11.75 -0.60
C THR A 300 -27.35 11.27 0.83
N GLY A 301 -27.02 10.02 1.12
CA GLY A 301 -27.12 9.44 2.45
C GLY A 301 -25.80 9.51 3.21
N HIS A 302 -25.79 8.89 4.40
CA HIS A 302 -24.64 8.91 5.31
C HIS A 302 -24.16 7.50 5.73
N ARG A 303 -24.70 6.46 5.10
CA ARG A 303 -24.38 5.06 5.40
C ARG A 303 -22.95 4.72 4.99
N LYS A 304 -22.22 4.10 5.91
CA LYS A 304 -20.93 3.42 5.65
C LYS A 304 -21.10 2.12 4.86
N PHE A 305 -22.26 1.46 5.02
CA PHE A 305 -22.63 0.21 4.37
C PHE A 305 -23.86 0.44 3.49
N ILE A 306 -23.67 0.39 2.18
CA ILE A 306 -24.70 0.73 1.22
C ILE A 306 -25.16 -0.53 0.49
N THR A 307 -26.47 -0.72 0.37
CA THR A 307 -27.04 -1.64 -0.63
C THR A 307 -27.85 -0.81 -1.62
N ILE A 308 -27.42 -0.81 -2.87
CA ILE A 308 -28.19 -0.18 -3.95
C ILE A 308 -29.32 -1.15 -4.33
N PRO A 309 -30.59 -0.70 -4.34
CA PRO A 309 -31.70 -1.59 -4.65
C PRO A 309 -31.65 -2.07 -6.11
N ASP A 310 -32.04 -3.31 -6.36
CA ASP A 310 -32.16 -3.86 -7.72
C ASP A 310 -33.20 -3.10 -8.57
N TYR A 311 -34.21 -2.54 -7.92
CA TYR A 311 -35.30 -1.82 -8.56
C TYR A 311 -35.62 -0.50 -7.87
N ILE A 312 -35.86 0.53 -8.68
CA ILE A 312 -36.43 1.82 -8.25
C ILE A 312 -37.68 2.07 -9.10
N ASP A 313 -38.81 2.35 -8.47
CA ASP A 313 -40.13 2.49 -9.14
C ASP A 313 -40.49 1.31 -10.05
N GLY A 314 -40.10 0.09 -9.66
CA GLY A 314 -40.34 -1.13 -10.45
C GLY A 314 -39.46 -1.27 -11.70
N ARG A 315 -38.40 -0.45 -11.84
CA ARG A 315 -37.46 -0.46 -12.95
C ARG A 315 -36.09 -0.91 -12.48
N VAL A 316 -35.41 -1.72 -13.28
CA VAL A 316 -34.06 -2.23 -12.99
C VAL A 316 -33.07 -1.08 -12.87
N VAL A 317 -32.24 -1.08 -11.83
CA VAL A 317 -31.07 -0.21 -11.73
C VAL A 317 -29.94 -0.82 -12.58
N SER A 318 -29.64 -0.18 -13.71
CA SER A 318 -28.72 -0.70 -14.73
C SER A 318 -27.38 0.01 -14.76
N SER A 319 -27.25 1.20 -14.16
CA SER A 319 -25.98 1.92 -14.14
C SER A 319 -25.78 2.76 -12.89
N ILE A 320 -24.50 2.86 -12.50
CA ILE A 320 -24.01 3.89 -11.60
C ILE A 320 -23.46 5.01 -12.46
N GLY A 321 -24.07 6.18 -12.34
CA GLY A 321 -23.79 7.37 -13.11
C GLY A 321 -22.41 7.97 -12.80
N GLU A 322 -22.02 8.92 -13.64
CA GLU A 322 -20.78 9.66 -13.47
C GLU A 322 -20.79 10.39 -12.12
N PHE A 323 -19.69 10.26 -11.37
CA PHE A 323 -19.50 10.89 -10.05
C PHE A 323 -20.52 10.51 -8.95
N ALA A 324 -21.33 9.46 -9.14
CA ALA A 324 -22.48 9.18 -8.26
C ALA A 324 -22.12 9.00 -6.78
N PHE A 325 -20.95 8.45 -6.48
CA PHE A 325 -20.39 8.29 -5.12
C PHE A 325 -19.01 8.96 -5.01
N SER A 326 -18.67 9.91 -5.88
CA SER A 326 -17.34 10.51 -5.86
C SER A 326 -17.11 11.29 -4.57
N GLY A 327 -16.00 11.00 -3.89
CA GLY A 327 -15.62 11.64 -2.63
C GLY A 327 -16.35 11.10 -1.39
N GLU A 328 -17.12 10.01 -1.51
CA GLU A 328 -17.82 9.37 -0.39
C GLU A 328 -16.84 8.62 0.53
N SER A 329 -16.01 9.40 1.24
CA SER A 329 -14.94 8.91 2.09
C SER A 329 -15.42 8.13 3.32
N LYS A 330 -16.71 8.16 3.67
CA LYS A 330 -17.27 7.31 4.74
C LYS A 330 -17.66 5.91 4.25
N LEU A 331 -17.81 5.71 2.93
CA LEU A 331 -18.25 4.44 2.35
C LEU A 331 -17.19 3.36 2.58
N ARG A 332 -17.57 2.28 3.27
CA ARG A 332 -16.69 1.12 3.56
C ARG A 332 -17.03 -0.10 2.75
N GLN A 333 -18.32 -0.31 2.50
CA GLN A 333 -18.82 -1.42 1.69
C GLN A 333 -20.03 -0.98 0.87
N ILE A 334 -20.08 -1.45 -0.37
CA ILE A 334 -21.26 -1.29 -1.22
C ILE A 334 -21.65 -2.60 -1.89
N ASN A 335 -22.94 -2.95 -1.79
CA ASN A 335 -23.56 -4.01 -2.55
C ASN A 335 -24.23 -3.41 -3.79
N LEU A 336 -23.72 -3.80 -4.97
CA LEU A 336 -24.22 -3.36 -6.26
C LEU A 336 -25.41 -4.22 -6.73
N PRO A 337 -26.35 -3.67 -7.51
CA PRO A 337 -27.55 -4.40 -7.91
C PRO A 337 -27.25 -5.47 -8.97
N VAL A 338 -27.99 -6.57 -8.97
CA VAL A 338 -27.73 -7.72 -9.86
C VAL A 338 -27.95 -7.41 -11.33
N GLY A 339 -28.78 -6.41 -11.63
CA GLY A 339 -29.07 -5.93 -12.98
C GLY A 339 -28.09 -4.87 -13.50
N LEU A 340 -27.02 -4.58 -12.77
CA LEU A 340 -26.06 -3.54 -13.14
C LEU A 340 -25.29 -3.93 -14.40
N GLU A 341 -25.24 -3.02 -15.37
CA GLU A 341 -24.53 -3.18 -16.64
C GLU A 341 -23.30 -2.27 -16.74
N LYS A 342 -23.28 -1.12 -16.05
CA LYS A 342 -22.24 -0.10 -16.19
C LYS A 342 -21.90 0.61 -14.89
N ILE A 343 -20.62 0.77 -14.63
CA ILE A 343 -20.06 1.70 -13.63
C ILE A 343 -19.37 2.81 -14.43
N LYS A 344 -19.92 4.02 -14.43
CA LYS A 344 -19.44 5.11 -15.30
C LYS A 344 -18.22 5.84 -14.73
N GLU A 345 -17.76 6.84 -15.49
CA GLU A 345 -16.59 7.65 -15.17
C GLU A 345 -16.67 8.23 -13.74
N SER A 346 -15.58 8.04 -12.98
CA SER A 346 -15.43 8.55 -11.62
C SER A 346 -16.55 8.17 -10.64
N ALA A 347 -17.32 7.11 -10.92
CA ALA A 347 -18.50 6.74 -10.14
C ALA A 347 -18.21 6.56 -8.64
N PHE A 348 -17.05 6.01 -8.28
CA PHE A 348 -16.56 5.78 -6.93
C PHE A 348 -15.18 6.42 -6.70
N SER A 349 -14.82 7.45 -7.47
CA SER A 349 -13.52 8.12 -7.32
C SER A 349 -13.43 8.81 -5.95
N GLY A 350 -12.37 8.54 -5.18
CA GLY A 350 -12.14 9.11 -3.86
C GLY A 350 -12.98 8.52 -2.74
N CYS A 351 -13.60 7.34 -2.94
CA CYS A 351 -14.17 6.51 -1.87
C CYS A 351 -13.03 5.87 -1.05
N SER A 352 -12.25 6.69 -0.36
CA SER A 352 -10.96 6.33 0.24
C SER A 352 -11.03 5.24 1.32
N ASN A 353 -12.21 4.99 1.90
CA ASN A 353 -12.44 3.94 2.88
C ASN A 353 -13.11 2.67 2.33
N LEU A 354 -13.40 2.60 1.03
CA LEU A 354 -13.97 1.40 0.41
C LEU A 354 -12.91 0.30 0.39
N MET A 355 -13.17 -0.82 1.06
CA MET A 355 -12.17 -1.89 1.27
C MET A 355 -12.24 -2.96 0.20
N SER A 356 -13.44 -3.35 -0.20
CA SER A 356 -13.67 -4.33 -1.24
C SER A 356 -14.90 -3.99 -2.05
N ILE A 357 -14.94 -4.50 -3.28
CA ILE A 357 -16.15 -4.44 -4.10
C ILE A 357 -16.33 -5.72 -4.91
N THR A 358 -17.56 -6.18 -5.00
CA THR A 358 -17.96 -7.24 -5.92
C THR A 358 -18.64 -6.63 -7.12
N ILE A 359 -18.08 -6.86 -8.31
CA ILE A 359 -18.64 -6.39 -9.57
C ILE A 359 -19.65 -7.43 -10.07
N PRO A 360 -20.95 -7.08 -10.22
CA PRO A 360 -21.96 -8.02 -10.71
C PRO A 360 -21.65 -8.54 -12.11
N ASP A 361 -22.02 -9.79 -12.40
CA ASP A 361 -21.72 -10.46 -13.69
C ASP A 361 -22.28 -9.74 -14.92
N GLY A 362 -23.33 -8.93 -14.74
CA GLY A 362 -23.94 -8.13 -15.79
C GLY A 362 -23.09 -6.94 -16.25
N VAL A 363 -22.10 -6.50 -15.45
CA VAL A 363 -21.32 -5.31 -15.72
C VAL A 363 -20.42 -5.54 -16.92
N THR A 364 -20.53 -4.66 -17.91
CA THR A 364 -19.73 -4.68 -19.15
C THR A 364 -18.64 -3.62 -19.16
N VAL A 365 -18.78 -2.56 -18.36
CA VAL A 365 -17.88 -1.41 -18.35
C VAL A 365 -17.61 -0.95 -16.92
N ILE A 366 -16.32 -0.83 -16.60
CA ILE A 366 -15.80 0.01 -15.52
C ILE A 366 -15.18 1.24 -16.19
N GLY A 367 -15.74 2.42 -15.92
CA GLY A 367 -15.41 3.67 -16.60
C GLY A 367 -14.04 4.23 -16.25
N VAL A 368 -13.67 5.31 -16.95
CA VAL A 368 -12.47 6.11 -16.68
C VAL A 368 -12.49 6.57 -15.22
N ARG A 369 -11.38 6.42 -14.48
CA ARG A 369 -11.28 6.84 -13.06
C ARG A 369 -12.34 6.28 -12.12
N ALA A 370 -13.07 5.21 -12.49
CA ALA A 370 -14.23 4.76 -11.74
C ALA A 370 -13.96 4.51 -10.25
N PHE A 371 -12.77 4.03 -9.90
CA PHE A 371 -12.28 3.77 -8.54
C PHE A 371 -10.95 4.49 -8.27
N GLU A 372 -10.66 5.60 -8.96
CA GLU A 372 -9.47 6.41 -8.69
C GLU A 372 -9.43 6.85 -7.21
N ASP A 373 -8.25 6.87 -6.59
CA ASP A 373 -8.02 7.28 -5.20
C ASP A 373 -8.79 6.47 -4.13
N ASN A 374 -9.21 5.24 -4.45
CA ASN A 374 -9.71 4.29 -3.46
C ASN A 374 -8.54 3.61 -2.74
N ILE A 375 -7.82 4.39 -1.93
CA ILE A 375 -6.53 4.02 -1.34
C ILE A 375 -6.57 2.75 -0.47
N ARG A 376 -7.75 2.39 0.09
CA ARG A 376 -7.95 1.18 0.91
C ARG A 376 -8.55 0.00 0.17
N LEU A 377 -8.92 0.17 -1.10
CA LEU A 377 -9.50 -0.91 -1.88
C LEU A 377 -8.45 -2.00 -2.08
N SER A 378 -8.60 -3.13 -1.37
CA SER A 378 -7.67 -4.24 -1.36
C SER A 378 -8.06 -5.36 -2.32
N ASN A 379 -9.37 -5.46 -2.63
CA ASN A 379 -9.92 -6.52 -3.46
C ASN A 379 -11.06 -6.05 -4.38
N VAL A 380 -11.01 -6.48 -5.64
CA VAL A 380 -12.06 -6.30 -6.65
C VAL A 380 -12.46 -7.68 -7.15
N ASN A 381 -13.62 -8.17 -6.71
CA ASN A 381 -14.10 -9.50 -7.08
C ASN A 381 -14.91 -9.45 -8.38
N LEU A 382 -14.50 -10.27 -9.35
CA LEU A 382 -15.29 -10.57 -10.55
C LEU A 382 -15.90 -11.97 -10.39
N GLY A 383 -17.19 -12.12 -10.72
CA GLY A 383 -17.80 -13.45 -10.74
C GLY A 383 -17.31 -14.30 -11.93
N LEU A 384 -17.50 -15.62 -11.82
CA LEU A 384 -17.04 -16.60 -12.82
C LEU A 384 -17.67 -16.37 -14.21
N ASP A 385 -18.89 -15.85 -14.24
CA ASP A 385 -19.67 -15.57 -15.46
C ASP A 385 -19.64 -14.07 -15.83
N SER A 386 -18.64 -13.33 -15.33
CA SER A 386 -18.52 -11.89 -15.56
C SER A 386 -18.51 -11.54 -17.05
N LYS A 387 -19.23 -10.48 -17.42
CA LYS A 387 -19.32 -9.93 -18.78
C LYS A 387 -18.48 -8.67 -18.97
N LEU A 388 -17.55 -8.40 -18.06
CA LEU A 388 -16.72 -7.20 -18.10
C LEU A 388 -15.90 -7.17 -19.38
N GLN A 389 -16.07 -6.12 -20.20
CA GLN A 389 -15.38 -5.96 -21.47
C GLN A 389 -14.33 -4.86 -21.43
N THR A 390 -14.61 -3.79 -20.69
CA THR A 390 -13.81 -2.57 -20.68
C THR A 390 -13.48 -2.14 -19.26
N ILE A 391 -12.19 -1.93 -19.00
CA ILE A 391 -11.64 -1.21 -17.85
C ILE A 391 -11.08 0.11 -18.38
N GLY A 392 -11.62 1.23 -17.94
CA GLY A 392 -11.27 2.56 -18.47
C GLY A 392 -9.88 3.05 -18.05
N ASP A 393 -9.46 4.15 -18.68
CA ASP A 393 -8.21 4.84 -18.32
C ASP A 393 -8.25 5.22 -16.83
N HIS A 394 -7.15 4.97 -16.11
CA HIS A 394 -7.03 5.30 -14.69
C HIS A 394 -8.13 4.69 -13.79
N ALA A 395 -8.83 3.64 -14.22
CA ALA A 395 -9.99 3.08 -13.50
C ALA A 395 -9.71 2.75 -12.03
N PHE A 396 -8.51 2.26 -11.70
CA PHE A 396 -8.06 1.95 -10.34
C PHE A 396 -6.82 2.77 -9.95
N HIS A 397 -6.61 3.95 -10.56
CA HIS A 397 -5.46 4.80 -10.25
C HIS A 397 -5.39 5.08 -8.74
N ASN A 398 -4.20 4.90 -8.17
CA ASN A 398 -3.92 5.14 -6.75
C ASN A 398 -4.74 4.26 -5.77
N CYS A 399 -5.20 3.07 -6.19
CA CYS A 399 -5.70 2.03 -5.29
C CYS A 399 -4.53 1.34 -4.56
N GLN A 400 -3.95 2.01 -3.57
CA GLN A 400 -2.66 1.63 -2.98
C GLN A 400 -2.64 0.27 -2.27
N LYS A 401 -3.79 -0.20 -1.75
CA LYS A 401 -3.92 -1.49 -1.07
C LYS A 401 -4.32 -2.65 -1.99
N LEU A 402 -4.64 -2.40 -3.26
CA LEU A 402 -5.05 -3.46 -4.20
C LEU A 402 -3.88 -4.42 -4.42
N THR A 403 -4.06 -5.69 -4.06
CA THR A 403 -2.98 -6.70 -4.08
C THR A 403 -2.97 -7.56 -5.35
N GLY A 404 -4.14 -7.78 -5.95
CA GLY A 404 -4.30 -8.57 -7.16
C GLY A 404 -5.47 -8.10 -8.01
N PHE A 405 -5.48 -8.48 -9.29
CA PHE A 405 -6.63 -8.27 -10.18
C PHE A 405 -6.73 -9.40 -11.21
N ASP A 406 -7.89 -10.05 -11.29
CA ASP A 406 -8.17 -11.10 -12.26
C ASP A 406 -8.78 -10.54 -13.54
N VAL A 407 -8.20 -10.90 -14.69
CA VAL A 407 -8.70 -10.57 -16.02
C VAL A 407 -9.40 -11.80 -16.60
N ASN A 408 -10.74 -11.75 -16.65
CA ASN A 408 -11.57 -12.83 -17.16
C ASN A 408 -11.57 -12.91 -18.70
N GLU A 409 -12.30 -13.89 -19.26
CA GLU A 409 -12.30 -14.14 -20.71
C GLU A 409 -12.92 -13.02 -21.56
N SER A 410 -13.81 -12.21 -20.97
CA SER A 410 -14.56 -11.19 -21.70
C SER A 410 -13.85 -9.85 -21.80
N VAL A 411 -12.81 -9.59 -20.99
CA VAL A 411 -12.08 -8.32 -21.03
C VAL A 411 -11.34 -8.20 -22.37
N THR A 412 -11.68 -7.15 -23.11
CA THR A 412 -11.10 -6.83 -24.42
C THR A 412 -10.30 -5.53 -24.41
N SER A 413 -10.54 -4.64 -23.42
CA SER A 413 -9.89 -3.33 -23.32
C SER A 413 -9.51 -3.01 -21.87
N ILE A 414 -8.23 -2.70 -21.65
CA ILE A 414 -7.69 -2.13 -20.41
C ILE A 414 -7.06 -0.78 -20.77
N GLY A 415 -7.59 0.28 -20.15
CA GLY A 415 -7.19 1.66 -20.43
C GLY A 415 -5.79 2.00 -19.93
N ALA A 416 -5.24 3.10 -20.46
CA ALA A 416 -3.92 3.58 -20.08
C ALA A 416 -3.91 3.97 -18.59
N GLY A 417 -2.89 3.51 -17.87
CA GLY A 417 -2.73 3.80 -16.44
C GLY A 417 -3.85 3.24 -15.55
N ALA A 418 -4.62 2.23 -16.01
CA ALA A 418 -5.72 1.66 -15.23
C ALA A 418 -5.32 1.24 -13.80
N PHE A 419 -4.06 0.84 -13.59
CA PHE A 419 -3.49 0.46 -12.30
C PHE A 419 -2.30 1.35 -11.87
N LEU A 420 -2.22 2.57 -12.41
CA LEU A 420 -1.17 3.53 -12.03
C LEU A 420 -1.21 3.77 -10.51
N GLY A 421 -0.07 3.85 -9.84
CA GLY A 421 -0.03 4.12 -8.39
C GLY A 421 -0.58 3.01 -7.48
N CYS A 422 -0.97 1.84 -8.00
CA CYS A 422 -1.34 0.67 -7.20
C CYS A 422 -0.10 0.00 -6.57
N ILE A 423 0.53 0.68 -5.62
CA ILE A 423 1.82 0.27 -5.00
C ILE A 423 1.76 -1.00 -4.14
N GLY A 424 0.56 -1.53 -3.89
CA GLY A 424 0.31 -2.83 -3.25
C GLY A 424 0.17 -3.99 -4.23
N LEU A 425 0.04 -3.71 -5.54
CA LEU A 425 -0.30 -4.72 -6.54
C LEU A 425 0.85 -5.68 -6.77
N MET A 426 0.60 -6.97 -6.53
CA MET A 426 1.58 -8.05 -6.64
C MET A 426 1.37 -8.89 -7.91
N SER A 427 0.13 -9.09 -8.34
CA SER A 427 -0.18 -9.81 -9.58
C SER A 427 -1.37 -9.21 -10.34
N ILE A 428 -1.35 -9.39 -11.65
CA ILE A 428 -2.52 -9.34 -12.51
C ILE A 428 -2.54 -10.67 -13.24
N ASP A 429 -3.58 -11.47 -13.02
CA ASP A 429 -3.69 -12.82 -13.54
C ASP A 429 -4.75 -12.88 -14.63
N VAL A 430 -4.38 -13.45 -15.78
CA VAL A 430 -5.25 -13.52 -16.96
C VAL A 430 -5.64 -14.97 -17.20
N VAL A 431 -6.93 -15.24 -17.36
CA VAL A 431 -7.41 -16.59 -17.69
C VAL A 431 -6.91 -17.03 -19.07
N GLU A 432 -6.55 -18.31 -19.22
CA GLU A 432 -5.98 -18.84 -20.47
C GLU A 432 -6.90 -18.67 -21.70
N SER A 433 -8.21 -18.52 -21.50
CA SER A 433 -9.19 -18.32 -22.57
C SER A 433 -9.31 -16.87 -23.05
N ASN A 434 -8.67 -15.89 -22.39
CA ASN A 434 -8.70 -14.51 -22.84
C ASN A 434 -7.93 -14.35 -24.17
N LEU A 435 -8.54 -13.70 -25.16
CA LEU A 435 -8.00 -13.56 -26.52
C LEU A 435 -7.24 -12.24 -26.78
N HIS A 436 -7.09 -11.39 -25.77
CA HIS A 436 -6.54 -10.04 -25.89
C HIS A 436 -5.33 -9.80 -24.97
N TYR A 437 -5.28 -10.48 -23.84
CA TYR A 437 -4.25 -10.33 -22.82
C TYR A 437 -3.69 -11.68 -22.40
N SER A 438 -2.51 -11.65 -21.79
CA SER A 438 -1.95 -12.81 -21.11
C SER A 438 -1.12 -12.35 -19.91
N SER A 439 -0.98 -13.21 -18.89
CA SER A 439 -0.04 -12.96 -17.80
C SER A 439 1.07 -14.01 -17.74
N VAL A 440 2.22 -13.60 -17.22
CA VAL A 440 3.33 -14.50 -16.87
C VAL A 440 3.86 -14.06 -15.51
N ASP A 441 3.83 -14.97 -14.53
CA ASP A 441 4.18 -14.71 -13.13
C ASP A 441 3.51 -13.45 -12.57
N GLY A 442 2.25 -13.19 -12.93
CA GLY A 442 1.47 -12.02 -12.51
C GLY A 442 1.79 -10.70 -13.22
N VAL A 443 2.68 -10.67 -14.23
CA VAL A 443 2.90 -9.49 -15.09
C VAL A 443 1.92 -9.52 -16.26
N LEU A 444 1.28 -8.39 -16.57
CA LEU A 444 0.30 -8.28 -17.65
C LEU A 444 0.95 -7.92 -18.98
N TYR A 445 0.59 -8.68 -20.01
CA TYR A 445 0.98 -8.46 -21.40
C TYR A 445 -0.24 -8.44 -22.32
N ASN A 446 -0.05 -8.00 -23.56
CA ASN A 446 -1.00 -8.34 -24.63
C ASN A 446 -0.95 -9.84 -24.96
N GLU A 447 -1.87 -10.32 -25.80
CA GLU A 447 -1.97 -11.75 -26.16
C GLU A 447 -0.68 -12.29 -26.78
N SER A 448 -0.05 -11.56 -27.71
CA SER A 448 1.21 -11.95 -28.36
C SER A 448 2.43 -11.87 -27.44
N LYS A 449 2.29 -11.26 -26.26
CA LYS A 449 3.34 -10.96 -25.27
C LYS A 449 4.44 -10.01 -25.74
N ASP A 450 4.34 -9.46 -26.95
CA ASP A 450 5.32 -8.49 -27.46
C ASP A 450 5.24 -7.13 -26.73
N THR A 451 4.16 -6.88 -26.00
CA THR A 451 3.95 -5.65 -25.23
C THR A 451 3.73 -5.98 -23.75
N LEU A 452 4.63 -5.50 -22.89
CA LEU A 452 4.42 -5.48 -21.44
C LEU A 452 3.55 -4.28 -21.10
N ILE A 453 2.34 -4.55 -20.59
CA ILE A 453 1.32 -3.53 -20.34
C ILE A 453 1.41 -3.02 -18.90
N VAL A 454 1.49 -3.92 -17.92
CA VAL A 454 1.61 -3.55 -16.50
C VAL A 454 2.54 -4.51 -15.78
N TYR A 455 3.58 -3.95 -15.18
CA TYR A 455 4.35 -4.57 -14.12
C TYR A 455 3.72 -4.19 -12.76
N PRO A 456 3.29 -5.17 -11.94
CA PRO A 456 2.68 -4.88 -10.65
C PRO A 456 3.64 -4.11 -9.72
N ALA A 457 3.27 -2.87 -9.37
CA ALA A 457 4.17 -1.91 -8.71
C ALA A 457 4.60 -2.31 -7.29
N GLY A 458 3.85 -3.19 -6.62
CA GLY A 458 4.17 -3.72 -5.29
C GLY A 458 5.33 -4.71 -5.27
N ARG A 459 5.73 -5.24 -6.42
CA ARG A 459 6.82 -6.22 -6.53
C ARG A 459 8.18 -5.58 -6.29
N THR A 460 9.04 -6.31 -5.60
CA THR A 460 10.40 -5.88 -5.22
C THR A 460 11.51 -6.79 -5.75
N ALA A 461 11.15 -7.92 -6.36
CA ALA A 461 12.09 -8.87 -6.94
C ALA A 461 12.78 -8.30 -8.19
N GLU A 462 14.02 -8.72 -8.44
CA GLU A 462 14.69 -8.45 -9.72
C GLU A 462 13.83 -8.95 -10.89
N PHE A 463 13.72 -8.15 -11.95
CA PHE A 463 12.96 -8.51 -13.14
C PHE A 463 13.80 -8.32 -14.40
N SER A 464 13.88 -9.38 -15.21
CA SER A 464 14.45 -9.32 -16.54
C SER A 464 13.31 -9.34 -17.54
N ILE A 465 13.26 -8.35 -18.43
CA ILE A 465 12.23 -8.30 -19.46
C ILE A 465 12.43 -9.50 -20.41
N PRO A 466 11.42 -10.38 -20.58
CA PRO A 466 11.56 -11.57 -21.41
C PRO A 466 11.92 -11.24 -22.86
N GLU A 467 12.65 -12.15 -23.54
CA GLU A 467 13.15 -11.95 -24.91
C GLU A 467 12.05 -11.74 -25.97
N TYR A 468 10.82 -12.16 -25.70
CA TYR A 468 9.70 -11.97 -26.62
C TYR A 468 9.09 -10.56 -26.55
N VAL A 469 9.47 -9.74 -25.56
CA VAL A 469 8.95 -8.38 -25.39
C VAL A 469 9.73 -7.39 -26.26
N ASP A 470 9.01 -6.66 -27.10
CA ASP A 470 9.51 -5.59 -27.96
C ASP A 470 9.14 -4.20 -27.41
N ILE A 471 7.99 -4.10 -26.75
CA ILE A 471 7.41 -2.84 -26.27
C ILE A 471 7.21 -2.89 -24.76
N VAL A 472 7.77 -1.90 -24.06
CA VAL A 472 7.34 -1.54 -22.71
C VAL A 472 6.29 -0.44 -22.86
N GLY A 473 5.04 -0.75 -22.52
CA GLY A 473 3.91 0.14 -22.75
C GLY A 473 3.94 1.42 -21.89
N ASP A 474 3.01 2.32 -22.18
CA ASP A 474 2.79 3.54 -21.38
C ASP A 474 2.48 3.16 -19.93
N TYR A 475 3.11 3.84 -18.97
CA TYR A 475 2.98 3.59 -17.52
C TYR A 475 3.38 2.19 -17.01
N ALA A 476 3.96 1.32 -17.85
CA ALA A 476 4.08 -0.10 -17.52
C ALA A 476 4.82 -0.42 -16.21
N PHE A 477 5.83 0.37 -15.84
CA PHE A 477 6.59 0.28 -14.58
C PHE A 477 6.43 1.55 -13.72
N ALA A 478 5.45 2.40 -14.01
CA ALA A 478 5.25 3.63 -13.24
C ALA A 478 4.95 3.32 -11.76
N TYR A 479 5.52 4.11 -10.84
CA TYR A 479 5.45 3.93 -9.39
C TYR A 479 5.97 2.59 -8.85
N SER A 480 6.64 1.78 -9.68
CA SER A 480 7.14 0.48 -9.26
C SER A 480 8.31 0.57 -8.28
N LYS A 481 8.37 -0.39 -7.34
CA LYS A 481 9.46 -0.53 -6.36
C LYS A 481 10.70 -1.23 -6.92
N ILE A 482 10.78 -1.38 -8.25
CA ILE A 482 11.89 -2.06 -8.90
C ILE A 482 13.16 -1.22 -8.82
N LYS A 483 14.28 -1.86 -8.48
CA LYS A 483 15.59 -1.20 -8.34
C LYS A 483 16.43 -1.28 -9.61
N ASP A 484 16.26 -2.37 -10.35
CA ASP A 484 17.07 -2.73 -11.52
C ASP A 484 16.20 -3.46 -12.54
N VAL A 485 16.32 -3.07 -13.82
CA VAL A 485 15.62 -3.68 -14.96
C VAL A 485 16.65 -4.01 -16.04
N ARG A 486 16.58 -5.23 -16.57
CA ARG A 486 17.41 -5.66 -17.71
C ARG A 486 16.57 -5.70 -18.98
N PHE A 487 16.92 -4.84 -19.94
CA PHE A 487 16.38 -4.89 -21.30
C PHE A 487 17.04 -6.01 -22.10
N THR A 488 16.26 -6.68 -22.94
CA THR A 488 16.73 -7.73 -23.85
C THR A 488 16.49 -7.31 -25.31
N ASN A 489 15.29 -7.54 -25.84
CA ASN A 489 14.92 -7.23 -27.24
C ASN A 489 14.04 -5.99 -27.40
N VAL A 490 13.91 -5.18 -26.34
CA VAL A 490 13.03 -4.00 -26.34
C VAL A 490 13.50 -2.96 -27.35
N SER A 491 12.55 -2.49 -28.18
CA SER A 491 12.77 -1.40 -29.13
C SER A 491 12.01 -0.12 -28.78
N ILE A 492 10.97 -0.20 -27.94
CA ILE A 492 10.12 0.93 -27.58
C ILE A 492 9.92 0.98 -26.05
N LEU A 493 10.21 2.15 -25.46
CA LEU A 493 9.75 2.53 -24.13
C LEU A 493 8.64 3.57 -24.25
N GLY A 494 7.45 3.25 -23.76
CA GLY A 494 6.27 4.11 -23.80
C GLY A 494 6.39 5.38 -22.95
N ASN A 495 5.39 6.24 -23.06
CA ASN A 495 5.29 7.46 -22.25
C ASN A 495 5.14 7.08 -20.77
N SER A 496 5.87 7.79 -19.91
CA SER A 496 5.82 7.57 -18.46
C SER A 496 6.12 6.12 -18.04
N SER A 497 6.77 5.33 -18.90
CA SER A 497 6.93 3.88 -18.72
C SER A 497 7.59 3.50 -17.40
N PHE A 498 8.49 4.30 -16.86
CA PHE A 498 9.13 4.13 -15.55
C PHE A 498 8.91 5.31 -14.60
N MET A 499 7.95 6.20 -14.89
CA MET A 499 7.69 7.40 -14.08
C MET A 499 7.58 7.07 -12.58
N HIS A 500 8.24 7.82 -11.71
CA HIS A 500 8.24 7.61 -10.26
C HIS A 500 8.69 6.20 -9.78
N SER A 501 9.35 5.41 -10.63
CA SER A 501 9.92 4.12 -10.20
C SER A 501 11.14 4.32 -9.28
N GLN A 502 11.50 3.26 -8.56
CA GLN A 502 12.68 3.23 -7.67
C GLN A 502 13.97 2.78 -8.38
N LEU A 503 14.00 2.87 -9.71
CA LEU A 503 15.13 2.44 -10.53
C LEU A 503 16.39 3.21 -10.15
N ARG A 504 17.52 2.51 -9.99
CA ARG A 504 18.81 3.11 -9.59
C ARG A 504 19.73 3.44 -10.75
N SER A 505 19.63 2.64 -11.81
CA SER A 505 20.37 2.80 -13.04
C SER A 505 19.56 2.31 -14.24
N VAL A 506 19.77 2.91 -15.40
CA VAL A 506 19.15 2.47 -16.65
C VAL A 506 20.13 2.47 -17.81
N ASP A 507 20.12 1.40 -18.59
CA ASP A 507 20.89 1.29 -19.84
C ASP A 507 19.93 1.33 -21.03
N ILE A 508 19.80 2.49 -21.69
CA ILE A 508 18.97 2.62 -22.90
C ILE A 508 19.78 2.06 -24.08
N LEU A 509 19.55 0.79 -24.42
CA LEU A 509 20.33 0.04 -25.40
C LEU A 509 20.19 0.58 -26.84
N ASP A 510 21.14 0.23 -27.71
CA ASP A 510 21.09 0.53 -29.17
C ASP A 510 19.85 -0.05 -29.87
N THR A 511 19.24 -1.10 -29.30
CA THR A 511 18.00 -1.69 -29.82
C THR A 511 16.79 -0.78 -29.60
N ILE A 512 16.85 0.12 -28.60
CA ILE A 512 15.77 1.03 -28.26
C ILE A 512 15.80 2.20 -29.25
N THR A 513 14.77 2.28 -30.07
CA THR A 513 14.62 3.27 -31.14
C THR A 513 13.64 4.40 -30.78
N TYR A 514 12.86 4.21 -29.72
CA TYR A 514 11.94 5.21 -29.18
C TYR A 514 11.87 5.14 -27.66
N VAL A 515 11.94 6.31 -27.02
CA VAL A 515 11.66 6.49 -25.60
C VAL A 515 10.68 7.65 -25.45
N GLY A 516 9.51 7.36 -24.87
CA GLY A 516 8.41 8.30 -24.74
C GLY A 516 8.70 9.50 -23.84
N ARG A 517 7.76 10.45 -23.83
CA ARG A 517 7.77 11.57 -22.89
C ARG A 517 7.71 11.03 -21.45
N ASP A 518 8.33 11.73 -20.51
CA ASP A 518 8.28 11.42 -19.07
C ASP A 518 8.79 10.02 -18.68
N ALA A 519 9.45 9.28 -19.58
CA ALA A 519 9.71 7.86 -19.40
C ALA A 519 10.38 7.52 -18.06
N PHE A 520 11.31 8.36 -17.58
CA PHE A 520 11.98 8.22 -16.29
C PHE A 520 11.73 9.42 -15.36
N SER A 521 10.69 10.21 -15.64
CA SER A 521 10.34 11.40 -14.85
C SER A 521 10.05 11.03 -13.40
N GLY A 522 10.59 11.78 -12.44
CA GLY A 522 10.40 11.55 -11.01
C GLY A 522 11.10 10.31 -10.44
N CYS A 523 11.98 9.63 -11.20
CA CYS A 523 12.81 8.54 -10.68
C CYS A 523 13.94 9.12 -9.79
N THR A 524 13.58 9.55 -8.58
CA THR A 524 14.48 10.26 -7.66
C THR A 524 15.69 9.41 -7.20
N TYR A 525 15.59 8.08 -7.30
CA TYR A 525 16.69 7.14 -7.02
C TYR A 525 17.60 6.86 -8.22
N LEU A 526 17.23 7.29 -9.43
CA LEU A 526 17.98 7.03 -10.66
C LEU A 526 19.24 7.88 -10.68
N SER A 527 20.38 7.26 -10.36
CA SER A 527 21.66 7.97 -10.17
C SER A 527 22.57 7.91 -11.39
N SER A 528 22.35 6.95 -12.30
CA SER A 528 23.11 6.81 -13.54
C SER A 528 22.22 6.36 -14.69
N ALA A 529 22.42 6.94 -15.87
CA ALA A 529 21.79 6.47 -17.10
C ALA A 529 22.85 6.40 -18.22
N THR A 530 22.75 5.37 -19.06
CA THR A 530 23.47 5.29 -20.33
C THR A 530 22.47 5.40 -21.49
N ILE A 531 22.86 6.11 -22.54
CA ILE A 531 22.05 6.29 -23.75
C ILE A 531 22.83 5.71 -24.92
N GLY A 532 22.25 4.72 -25.58
CA GLY A 532 22.79 4.13 -26.80
C GLY A 532 22.54 5.00 -28.04
N SER A 533 22.96 4.48 -29.18
CA SER A 533 22.87 5.13 -30.49
C SER A 533 21.52 4.96 -31.20
N GLY A 534 20.59 4.20 -30.61
CA GLY A 534 19.30 3.84 -31.23
C GLY A 534 18.30 4.99 -31.35
N ILE A 535 18.41 6.01 -30.47
CA ILE A 535 17.52 7.18 -30.47
C ILE A 535 18.20 8.43 -31.06
N SER A 536 17.37 9.32 -31.62
CA SER A 536 17.79 10.61 -32.16
C SER A 536 17.24 11.81 -31.39
N LYS A 537 16.42 11.60 -30.38
CA LYS A 537 15.84 12.64 -29.53
C LYS A 537 15.78 12.17 -28.08
N ILE A 538 16.17 13.05 -27.16
CA ILE A 538 15.76 12.94 -25.75
C ILE A 538 14.41 13.63 -25.63
N SER A 539 13.35 12.86 -25.48
CA SER A 539 11.96 13.31 -25.35
C SER A 539 11.73 14.28 -24.19
N ASP A 540 10.60 14.98 -24.27
CA ASP A 540 10.20 15.94 -23.25
C ASP A 540 10.13 15.26 -21.88
N ASP A 541 10.64 15.94 -20.85
CA ASP A 541 10.64 15.54 -19.45
C ASP A 541 11.22 14.13 -19.15
N MET A 542 11.93 13.51 -20.11
CA MET A 542 12.37 12.11 -20.04
C MET A 542 13.08 11.76 -18.73
N PHE A 543 13.97 12.62 -18.25
CA PHE A 543 14.72 12.48 -17.00
C PHE A 543 14.42 13.61 -16.01
N SER A 544 13.28 14.30 -16.15
CA SER A 544 12.88 15.35 -15.21
C SER A 544 12.79 14.80 -13.78
N LEU A 545 13.19 15.57 -12.77
CA LEU A 545 13.14 15.17 -11.35
C LEU A 545 13.89 13.86 -11.02
N THR A 546 14.95 13.53 -11.77
CA THR A 546 15.79 12.35 -11.48
C THR A 546 16.97 12.67 -10.55
N GLY A 547 17.54 11.61 -9.96
CA GLY A 547 18.73 11.68 -9.11
C GLY A 547 20.07 11.64 -9.87
N LEU A 548 20.07 11.88 -11.20
CA LEU A 548 21.24 11.72 -12.05
C LEU A 548 22.38 12.64 -11.59
N ARG A 549 23.62 12.11 -11.58
CA ARG A 549 24.83 12.88 -11.27
C ARG A 549 25.59 13.35 -12.49
N SER A 550 25.62 12.52 -13.52
CA SER A 550 26.29 12.81 -14.79
C SER A 550 25.50 12.20 -15.93
N ILE A 551 25.52 12.84 -17.10
CA ILE A 551 24.98 12.26 -18.33
C ILE A 551 25.90 12.56 -19.51
N GLN A 552 26.15 11.54 -20.33
CA GLN A 552 26.83 11.68 -21.61
C GLN A 552 25.81 11.59 -22.73
N ILE A 553 25.74 12.63 -23.57
CA ILE A 553 24.82 12.73 -24.70
C ILE A 553 25.48 12.12 -25.95
N PRO A 554 24.92 11.05 -26.54
CA PRO A 554 25.46 10.41 -27.74
C PRO A 554 25.45 11.34 -28.96
N ASN A 555 26.37 11.09 -29.91
CA ASN A 555 26.48 11.92 -31.11
C ASN A 555 25.29 11.76 -32.09
N THR A 556 24.41 10.79 -31.85
CA THR A 556 23.19 10.54 -32.64
C THR A 556 22.02 11.44 -32.23
N ILE A 557 22.08 12.10 -31.07
CA ILE A 557 21.02 12.96 -30.57
C ILE A 557 20.98 14.26 -31.38
N LEU A 558 19.81 14.54 -31.98
CA LEU A 558 19.50 15.75 -32.74
C LEU A 558 18.85 16.82 -31.86
N SER A 559 18.07 16.43 -30.85
CA SER A 559 17.40 17.37 -29.96
C SER A 559 17.20 16.85 -28.54
N ILE A 560 17.23 17.78 -27.59
CA ILE A 560 16.85 17.58 -26.19
C ILE A 560 15.51 18.30 -25.97
N GLY A 561 14.49 17.57 -25.51
CA GLY A 561 13.11 18.03 -25.40
C GLY A 561 12.86 19.05 -24.29
N LEU A 562 11.61 19.53 -24.23
CA LEU A 562 11.12 20.41 -23.16
C LEU A 562 11.38 19.74 -21.80
N GLY A 563 12.05 20.41 -20.87
CA GLY A 563 12.20 19.92 -19.49
C GLY A 563 12.97 18.60 -19.33
N ALA A 564 13.63 18.09 -20.36
CA ALA A 564 14.17 16.73 -20.41
C ALA A 564 15.06 16.33 -19.21
N PHE A 565 15.80 17.27 -18.65
CA PHE A 565 16.63 17.14 -17.44
C PHE A 565 16.32 18.26 -16.43
N SER A 566 15.07 18.73 -16.40
CA SER A 566 14.62 19.74 -15.44
C SER A 566 14.65 19.19 -14.02
N MET A 567 15.06 20.01 -13.05
CA MET A 567 15.07 19.67 -11.63
C MET A 567 15.86 18.37 -11.30
N CYS A 568 16.89 18.05 -12.09
CA CYS A 568 17.88 17.03 -11.75
C CYS A 568 18.86 17.62 -10.73
N LEU A 569 18.41 17.78 -9.48
CA LEU A 569 19.11 18.58 -8.47
C LEU A 569 20.53 18.08 -8.16
N SER A 570 20.83 16.81 -8.46
CA SER A 570 22.15 16.19 -8.26
C SER A 570 23.04 16.18 -9.50
N LEU A 571 22.58 16.74 -10.63
CA LEU A 571 23.32 16.70 -11.89
C LEU A 571 24.50 17.66 -11.84
N GLU A 572 25.71 17.10 -11.76
CA GLU A 572 26.98 17.81 -11.66
C GLU A 572 27.66 17.97 -13.04
N GLU A 573 27.49 16.99 -13.93
CA GLU A 573 28.20 16.93 -15.21
C GLU A 573 27.29 16.58 -16.40
N ILE A 574 27.44 17.34 -17.49
CA ILE A 574 26.88 17.01 -18.80
C ILE A 574 28.04 16.99 -19.79
N SER A 575 28.18 15.89 -20.54
CA SER A 575 29.17 15.75 -21.59
C SER A 575 28.53 15.32 -22.91
N PHE A 576 29.21 15.60 -24.02
CA PHE A 576 28.74 15.27 -25.37
C PHE A 576 29.80 14.41 -26.06
N GLU A 577 29.37 13.38 -26.78
CA GLU A 577 30.29 12.62 -27.63
C GLU A 577 30.86 13.47 -28.76
N SER A 578 32.08 13.13 -29.19
CA SER A 578 32.75 13.79 -30.32
C SER A 578 31.90 13.71 -31.59
N ASN A 579 31.91 14.78 -32.39
CA ASN A 579 31.10 14.94 -33.60
C ASN A 579 29.58 14.90 -33.31
N SER A 580 29.16 15.55 -32.23
CA SER A 580 27.73 15.68 -31.88
C SER A 580 26.89 16.18 -33.05
N SER A 581 25.69 15.62 -33.18
CA SER A 581 24.65 16.05 -34.13
C SER A 581 23.56 16.91 -33.48
N LEU A 582 23.77 17.36 -32.23
CA LEU A 582 22.78 18.08 -31.46
C LEU A 582 22.50 19.45 -32.07
N ILE A 583 21.26 19.69 -32.49
CA ILE A 583 20.79 20.93 -33.12
C ILE A 583 20.07 21.82 -32.08
N GLU A 584 19.22 21.22 -31.25
CA GLU A 584 18.29 21.97 -30.39
C GLU A 584 18.34 21.50 -28.94
N ILE A 585 18.48 22.47 -28.01
CA ILE A 585 18.21 22.30 -26.59
C ILE A 585 16.87 22.96 -26.29
N GLY A 586 15.87 22.17 -25.90
CA GLY A 586 14.50 22.62 -25.68
C GLY A 586 14.33 23.57 -24.50
N SER A 587 13.14 24.17 -24.41
CA SER A 587 12.82 25.06 -23.29
C SER A 587 12.89 24.32 -21.94
N SER A 588 13.43 24.97 -20.91
CA SER A 588 13.61 24.39 -19.57
C SER A 588 14.41 23.09 -19.51
N ALA A 589 15.12 22.69 -20.59
CA ALA A 589 15.73 21.36 -20.70
C ALA A 589 16.66 20.99 -19.52
N PHE A 590 17.34 21.97 -18.94
CA PHE A 590 18.23 21.83 -17.78
C PHE A 590 17.88 22.83 -16.67
N SER A 591 16.63 23.31 -16.60
CA SER A 591 16.27 24.29 -15.57
C SER A 591 16.34 23.68 -14.16
N PHE A 592 16.64 24.51 -13.16
CA PHE A 592 16.77 24.12 -11.75
C PHE A 592 17.83 23.04 -11.47
N ASN A 593 18.83 22.86 -12.34
CA ASN A 593 19.97 21.98 -12.06
C ASN A 593 20.99 22.70 -11.16
N ILE A 594 20.70 22.72 -9.87
CA ILE A 594 21.42 23.53 -8.88
C ILE A 594 22.87 23.07 -8.64
N SER A 595 23.24 21.85 -9.03
CA SER A 595 24.59 21.29 -8.86
C SER A 595 25.47 21.38 -10.11
N LEU A 596 24.91 21.77 -11.25
CA LEU A 596 25.65 21.84 -12.51
C LEU A 596 26.60 23.05 -12.48
N GLU A 597 27.92 22.81 -12.55
CA GLU A 597 28.92 23.88 -12.44
C GLU A 597 29.34 24.48 -13.79
N SER A 598 29.41 23.63 -14.82
CA SER A 598 29.87 23.99 -16.14
C SER A 598 29.18 23.21 -17.25
N VAL A 599 29.04 23.84 -18.41
CA VAL A 599 28.61 23.16 -19.64
C VAL A 599 29.45 23.61 -20.83
N GLU A 600 29.92 22.65 -21.63
CA GLU A 600 30.62 22.88 -22.89
C GLU A 600 29.71 22.43 -24.03
N LEU A 601 29.22 23.38 -24.83
CA LEU A 601 28.21 23.10 -25.85
C LEU A 601 28.87 22.74 -27.19
N PRO A 602 28.43 21.65 -27.86
CA PRO A 602 29.04 21.20 -29.09
C PRO A 602 28.80 22.19 -30.24
N SER A 603 29.69 22.15 -31.25
CA SER A 603 29.65 23.14 -32.33
C SER A 603 28.39 23.07 -33.19
N SER A 604 27.65 21.96 -33.12
CA SER A 604 26.42 21.69 -33.88
C SER A 604 25.18 22.40 -33.34
N VAL A 605 25.18 22.87 -32.08
CA VAL A 605 23.98 23.46 -31.47
C VAL A 605 23.59 24.74 -32.20
N GLU A 606 22.38 24.79 -32.74
CA GLU A 606 21.81 25.94 -33.43
C GLU A 606 20.90 26.78 -32.53
N VAL A 607 20.17 26.13 -31.61
CA VAL A 607 19.12 26.74 -30.79
C VAL A 607 19.22 26.32 -29.32
N ILE A 608 19.18 27.31 -28.42
CA ILE A 608 18.94 27.13 -26.99
C ILE A 608 17.54 27.71 -26.67
N GLY A 609 16.64 26.89 -26.13
CA GLY A 609 15.25 27.23 -25.86
C GLY A 609 15.06 28.13 -24.64
N ALA A 610 13.82 28.61 -24.44
CA ALA A 610 13.50 29.50 -23.33
C ALA A 610 13.76 28.81 -21.98
N TYR A 611 14.33 29.51 -21.01
CA TYR A 611 14.63 28.96 -19.67
C TYR A 611 15.54 27.72 -19.65
N ALA A 612 16.22 27.38 -20.74
CA ALA A 612 16.93 26.10 -20.89
C ALA A 612 17.90 25.78 -19.73
N PHE A 613 18.58 26.78 -19.17
CA PHE A 613 19.48 26.66 -18.02
C PHE A 613 19.06 27.60 -16.88
N SER A 614 17.79 28.00 -16.79
CA SER A 614 17.33 28.90 -15.73
C SER A 614 17.49 28.24 -14.35
N ASN A 615 17.78 29.03 -13.32
CA ASN A 615 17.96 28.56 -11.94
C ASN A 615 19.05 27.47 -11.77
N CYS A 616 20.03 27.39 -12.67
CA CYS A 616 21.25 26.61 -12.46
C CYS A 616 22.19 27.37 -11.51
N LEU A 617 21.92 27.30 -10.22
CA LEU A 617 22.53 28.18 -9.21
C LEU A 617 24.05 28.00 -9.03
N SER A 618 24.62 26.90 -9.51
CA SER A 618 26.08 26.65 -9.49
C SER A 618 26.75 26.86 -10.85
N LEU A 619 25.98 27.07 -11.91
CA LEU A 619 26.50 27.14 -13.28
C LEU A 619 27.26 28.44 -13.46
N ASN A 620 28.59 28.36 -13.41
CA ASN A 620 29.46 29.53 -13.43
C ASN A 620 30.31 29.60 -14.71
N PHE A 621 30.30 28.54 -15.52
CA PHE A 621 31.05 28.45 -16.77
C PHE A 621 30.19 27.85 -17.90
N VAL A 622 30.12 28.57 -19.02
CA VAL A 622 29.50 28.09 -20.27
C VAL A 622 30.48 28.38 -21.40
N SER A 623 30.82 27.34 -22.17
CA SER A 623 31.68 27.45 -23.35
C SER A 623 31.02 26.83 -24.57
N PHE A 624 31.56 27.14 -25.75
CA PHE A 624 31.10 26.61 -27.02
C PHE A 624 32.31 26.08 -27.80
N ASP A 625 32.16 24.94 -28.45
CA ASP A 625 33.20 24.37 -29.32
C ASP A 625 33.59 25.34 -30.44
N THR A 626 34.82 25.17 -30.95
CA THR A 626 35.31 25.94 -32.10
C THR A 626 34.39 25.77 -33.31
N ASN A 627 34.10 26.88 -34.00
CA ASN A 627 33.16 26.93 -35.13
C ASN A 627 31.70 26.60 -34.76
N SER A 628 31.29 26.89 -33.51
CA SER A 628 29.88 26.82 -33.11
C SER A 628 28.97 27.56 -34.09
N VAL A 629 27.84 26.94 -34.43
CA VAL A 629 26.81 27.48 -35.33
C VAL A 629 25.62 28.10 -34.59
N LEU A 630 25.72 28.27 -33.27
CA LEU A 630 24.63 28.77 -32.43
C LEU A 630 24.05 30.07 -32.99
N SER A 631 22.75 30.09 -33.23
CA SER A 631 22.06 31.20 -33.90
C SER A 631 21.00 31.86 -33.03
N VAL A 632 20.36 31.10 -32.13
CA VAL A 632 19.25 31.57 -31.28
C VAL A 632 19.46 31.16 -29.82
N ILE A 633 19.30 32.13 -28.92
CA ILE A 633 19.20 31.94 -27.47
C ILE A 633 17.82 32.44 -27.04
N GLY A 634 17.01 31.56 -26.47
CA GLY A 634 15.65 31.83 -26.03
C GLY A 634 15.58 32.78 -24.82
N PRO A 635 14.40 33.34 -24.53
CA PRO A 635 14.21 34.21 -23.37
C PRO A 635 14.52 33.48 -22.07
N SER A 636 15.16 34.18 -21.13
CA SER A 636 15.47 33.71 -19.78
C SER A 636 16.30 32.41 -19.73
N SER A 637 16.99 32.06 -20.82
CA SER A 637 17.77 30.82 -20.95
C SER A 637 18.80 30.65 -19.83
N PHE A 638 19.35 31.74 -19.32
CA PHE A 638 20.33 31.76 -18.23
C PHE A 638 19.87 32.64 -17.05
N GLU A 639 18.55 32.74 -16.83
CA GLU A 639 17.99 33.49 -15.71
C GLU A 639 18.42 32.86 -14.36
N TYR A 640 18.80 33.66 -13.38
CA TYR A 640 19.30 33.23 -12.06
C TYR A 640 20.55 32.33 -12.09
N VAL A 641 21.41 32.50 -13.09
CA VAL A 641 22.68 31.78 -13.21
C VAL A 641 23.86 32.69 -12.78
N PRO A 642 24.85 32.22 -11.98
CA PRO A 642 25.94 33.06 -11.46
C PRO A 642 27.08 33.36 -12.47
N ILE A 643 26.83 33.31 -13.78
CA ILE A 643 27.84 33.59 -14.81
C ILE A 643 28.22 35.07 -14.79
N ARG A 644 29.50 35.35 -14.57
CA ARG A 644 30.04 36.73 -14.58
C ARG A 644 30.45 37.21 -15.95
N ASN A 645 30.93 36.31 -16.79
CA ASN A 645 31.38 36.60 -18.15
C ASN A 645 30.94 35.46 -19.06
N LEU A 646 30.23 35.78 -20.14
CA LEU A 646 29.81 34.83 -21.15
C LEU A 646 30.28 35.34 -22.52
N SER A 647 30.97 34.50 -23.28
CA SER A 647 31.41 34.80 -24.65
C SER A 647 30.55 34.02 -25.62
N PHE A 648 29.90 34.71 -26.54
CA PHE A 648 29.05 34.08 -27.55
C PHE A 648 29.81 33.86 -28.87
N PRO A 649 29.48 32.80 -29.63
CA PRO A 649 29.93 32.66 -31.01
C PRO A 649 29.43 33.81 -31.90
N ASP A 650 30.21 34.18 -32.92
CA ASP A 650 29.85 35.23 -33.88
C ASP A 650 28.58 34.92 -34.69
N SER A 651 28.14 33.66 -34.69
CA SER A 651 26.93 33.19 -35.36
C SER A 651 25.63 33.58 -34.65
N VAL A 652 25.68 34.02 -33.39
CA VAL A 652 24.48 34.34 -32.61
C VAL A 652 23.77 35.54 -33.22
N SER A 653 22.53 35.33 -33.67
CA SER A 653 21.72 36.32 -34.36
C SER A 653 20.55 36.83 -33.52
N THR A 654 20.08 36.03 -32.56
CA THR A 654 18.94 36.34 -31.69
C THR A 654 19.25 35.95 -30.25
N ILE A 655 19.00 36.89 -29.33
CA ILE A 655 19.01 36.66 -27.88
C ILE A 655 17.67 37.18 -27.35
N GLY A 656 16.91 36.30 -26.70
CA GLY A 656 15.63 36.62 -26.08
C GLY A 656 15.77 37.54 -24.85
N GLU A 657 14.64 38.03 -24.35
CA GLU A 657 14.62 38.85 -23.13
C GLU A 657 15.18 38.06 -21.93
N TYR A 658 15.89 38.75 -21.03
CA TYR A 658 16.49 38.12 -19.84
C TYR A 658 15.43 37.77 -18.81
#